data_AF-A0A3S1AQK1-F1
#
_entry.id   AF-A0A3S1AQK1-F1
#
_cell.length_a   1.000
_cell.length_b   1.000
_cell.length_c   1.000
_cell.angle_alpha   90.00
_cell.angle_beta   90.00
_cell.angle_gamma   90.00
#
_symmetry.space_group_name_H-M   'P 1'
#
loop_
_entity.id
_entity.type
_entity.pdbx_description
1 polymer ?
#
loop_
_entity_poly.entity_id
_entity_poly.type
_entity_poly.pdbx_seq_one_letter_code
_entity_poly.pdbx_strand_id
1 'polypeptide(L)'
;MARLQISSQSDLVFLFIILLYFTIFLGKVEPQIVNQDVIKKVHVISMNHLDVGYYDGLDKDVGFAVEVLNRYQTEYFARAVRLSTSLIEQGYVERYVYTTHPWLVSLYIECPNITLLKTPLKCPTPEEQANFTQAVRDGHIAWHAFPMNIQTDFLGSRLFEYGLSLAEQLDARFGINRTHATMSQRDIPGMTKALLPLLMKHKVKAISVGVNPGTAPPAVPSPFVWKLRDSDPDGVLAFWDKGGYPINPGPDPAHPKGLARDKCVITPGLDEALCFAFRTDNTGPPESIEEWLGYYEILRAEFPGAEIVASTFDKFVSALEKVKASLPVRSFEIGDTWIQGVASDPKKSAMYRAFVRAWESCSLAGKCQLSDARIQAMLRFLIKLPEHTWGAHDFLDHVHWSNADLANVRQTKENWINDKCRDIELLRNGMDALGDHPLRDEVKREYEDLQAKMPDLKGYSPASLAEQFTCPGGMIVKFGKDGSLIRLFDPLTKREWASPSSPLCRLTYDTFIEEDFIQMAKLYNYEAGVGYDKPNVTDNAHPEKKRWDMEATGLLIKMDSTSCDFMLRVMTVDNQTRTKYGAPQAFYVTLSTLSTGLNVSVLMTGKTTTRLPESLSYGHTPLTTHSNINTETSVEKWTEDLAWSISKMGQDIDPCDVVLNGSQYVHGVDTGVSLRSPSGKGLQLLSLDVPTVLIGTEDHMDSPFPVPLQPLECSSRKITTMSYNIYNNIWNTNFIYWYPYEKEDADFKARFEIKFLR
;
A
#
# COMPACT_ATOMS: atom_id res chain seq x y z
N MET A 1 20.61 -42.72 -31.42
CA MET A 1 21.78 -43.48 -31.93
C MET A 1 22.91 -42.49 -32.21
N ALA A 2 23.94 -42.50 -31.37
CA ALA A 2 25.30 -42.06 -31.72
C ALA A 2 26.24 -42.80 -30.75
N ARG A 3 26.98 -43.78 -31.26
CA ARG A 3 27.98 -44.53 -30.50
C ARG A 3 29.27 -43.71 -30.48
N LEU A 4 29.73 -43.31 -29.29
CA LEU A 4 31.11 -42.87 -29.09
C LEU A 4 32.00 -44.09 -28.94
N GLN A 5 32.97 -44.22 -29.84
CA GLN A 5 33.95 -45.29 -29.90
C GLN A 5 35.19 -44.84 -29.12
N ILE A 6 35.46 -45.49 -27.98
CA ILE A 6 36.64 -45.21 -27.16
C ILE A 6 37.83 -45.93 -27.78
N SER A 7 38.87 -45.20 -28.16
CA SER A 7 40.11 -45.76 -28.72
C SER A 7 41.35 -45.17 -28.07
N SER A 8 41.69 -45.59 -26.86
CA SER A 8 43.07 -45.71 -26.38
C SER A 8 43.13 -46.22 -24.93
N GLN A 9 44.23 -46.90 -24.56
CA GLN A 9 44.49 -47.31 -23.18
C GLN A 9 44.65 -46.12 -22.20
N SER A 10 44.85 -44.90 -22.70
CA SER A 10 44.95 -43.67 -21.90
C SER A 10 43.61 -43.27 -21.25
N ASP A 11 42.48 -43.58 -21.88
CA ASP A 11 41.16 -43.19 -21.38
C ASP A 11 40.68 -44.07 -20.21
N LEU A 12 41.20 -45.31 -20.12
CA LEU A 12 40.90 -46.22 -19.02
C LEU A 12 41.60 -45.82 -17.70
N VAL A 13 42.80 -45.25 -17.80
CA VAL A 13 43.58 -44.81 -16.62
C VAL A 13 42.97 -43.51 -16.05
N PHE A 14 42.46 -42.63 -16.91
CA PHE A 14 41.78 -41.41 -16.48
C PHE A 14 40.43 -41.71 -15.78
N LEU A 15 39.67 -42.70 -16.28
CA LEU A 15 38.45 -43.16 -15.59
C LEU A 15 38.75 -43.83 -14.24
N PHE A 16 39.84 -44.57 -14.12
CA PHE A 16 40.22 -45.23 -12.86
C PHE A 16 40.68 -44.23 -11.79
N ILE A 17 41.37 -43.15 -12.18
CA ILE A 17 41.78 -42.09 -11.26
C ILE A 17 40.57 -41.27 -10.77
N ILE A 18 39.57 -41.03 -11.64
CA ILE A 18 38.32 -40.37 -11.25
C ILE A 18 37.48 -41.25 -10.32
N LEU A 19 37.42 -42.58 -10.55
CA LEU A 19 36.73 -43.51 -9.64
C LEU A 19 37.46 -43.68 -8.29
N LEU A 20 38.80 -43.62 -8.26
CA LEU A 20 39.56 -43.66 -6.99
C LEU A 20 39.40 -42.35 -6.19
N TYR A 21 39.32 -41.20 -6.84
CA TYR A 21 39.01 -39.93 -6.17
C TYR A 21 37.58 -39.90 -5.60
N PHE A 22 36.62 -40.52 -6.29
CA PHE A 22 35.24 -40.65 -5.79
C PHE A 22 35.10 -41.62 -4.61
N THR A 23 35.97 -42.63 -4.50
CA THR A 23 35.91 -43.61 -3.39
C THR A 23 36.70 -43.18 -2.16
N ILE A 24 37.71 -42.30 -2.29
CA ILE A 24 38.47 -41.76 -1.14
C ILE A 24 37.76 -40.55 -0.49
N PHE A 25 36.84 -39.87 -1.20
CA PHE A 25 35.99 -38.82 -0.62
C PHE A 25 34.65 -39.31 -0.06
N LEU A 26 34.38 -40.61 -0.08
CA LEU A 26 33.32 -41.25 0.71
C LEU A 26 33.86 -41.61 2.10
N GLY A 27 34.46 -40.62 2.77
CA GLY A 27 34.51 -40.65 4.23
C GLY A 27 33.06 -40.67 4.72
N LYS A 28 32.73 -41.64 5.57
CA LYS A 28 31.42 -41.77 6.23
C LYS A 28 30.98 -40.41 6.77
N VAL A 29 30.15 -39.70 6.02
CA VAL A 29 29.21 -38.76 6.59
C VAL A 29 28.16 -39.69 7.18
N GLU A 30 28.36 -40.06 8.45
CA GLU A 30 27.21 -40.43 9.27
C GLU A 30 26.16 -39.35 9.02
N PRO A 31 24.91 -39.69 8.69
CA PRO A 31 23.87 -38.70 8.73
C PRO A 31 23.89 -38.18 10.16
N GLN A 32 24.36 -36.95 10.36
CA GLN A 32 23.88 -36.20 11.48
C GLN A 32 22.38 -36.17 11.26
N ILE A 33 21.69 -37.02 12.01
CA ILE A 33 20.31 -36.80 12.38
C ILE A 33 20.38 -35.44 13.08
N VAL A 34 20.27 -34.37 12.29
CA VAL A 34 19.88 -33.07 12.80
C VAL A 34 18.56 -33.39 13.46
N ASN A 35 18.57 -33.38 14.79
CA ASN A 35 17.40 -33.60 15.61
C ASN A 35 16.35 -32.67 15.00
N GLN A 36 15.34 -33.22 14.30
CA GLN A 36 14.22 -32.41 13.86
C GLN A 36 13.74 -31.72 15.13
N ASP A 37 13.70 -30.39 15.16
CA ASP A 37 13.26 -29.64 16.33
C ASP A 37 11.90 -30.22 16.75
N VAL A 38 11.92 -31.05 17.81
CA VAL A 38 10.75 -31.79 18.24
C VAL A 38 9.83 -30.75 18.83
N ILE A 39 8.83 -30.35 18.05
CA ILE A 39 7.82 -29.39 18.49
C ILE A 39 7.00 -30.06 19.59
N LYS A 40 7.02 -29.45 20.77
CA LYS A 40 6.27 -29.91 21.93
C LYS A 40 4.93 -29.22 22.06
N LYS A 41 4.77 -28.06 21.43
CA LYS A 41 3.54 -27.27 21.53
C LYS A 41 3.24 -26.52 20.24
N VAL A 42 1.97 -26.51 19.85
CA VAL A 42 1.47 -25.78 18.68
C VAL A 42 0.44 -24.76 19.13
N HIS A 43 0.73 -23.50 18.85
CA HIS A 43 -0.17 -22.38 19.02
C HIS A 43 -1.07 -22.28 17.79
N VAL A 44 -2.37 -22.49 17.94
CA VAL A 44 -3.34 -22.36 16.83
C VAL A 44 -4.08 -21.04 16.98
N ILE A 45 -3.94 -20.16 15.99
CA ILE A 45 -4.70 -18.92 15.92
C ILE A 45 -5.85 -19.10 14.94
N SER A 46 -7.08 -18.85 15.38
CA SER A 46 -8.27 -18.80 14.53
C SER A 46 -8.64 -17.36 14.21
N MET A 47 -8.88 -17.09 12.93
CA MET A 47 -9.27 -15.79 12.38
C MET A 47 -9.88 -16.02 11.00
N ASN A 48 -10.49 -14.99 10.40
CA ASN A 48 -10.71 -14.96 8.96
C ASN A 48 -10.11 -13.69 8.38
N HIS A 49 -9.75 -13.72 7.09
CA HIS A 49 -9.30 -12.51 6.40
C HIS A 49 -10.44 -11.51 6.27
N LEU A 50 -10.16 -10.24 6.56
CA LEU A 50 -11.14 -9.16 6.54
C LEU A 50 -10.84 -8.23 5.39
N ASP A 51 -11.81 -8.12 4.49
CA ASP A 51 -11.83 -7.14 3.42
C ASP A 51 -13.13 -6.36 3.47
N VAL A 52 -13.05 -5.09 3.87
CA VAL A 52 -14.24 -4.27 4.10
C VAL A 52 -14.66 -3.65 2.77
N GLY A 53 -15.34 -4.42 1.93
CA GLY A 53 -15.76 -3.96 0.60
C GLY A 53 -15.37 -4.89 -0.55
N TYR A 54 -14.91 -6.10 -0.23
CA TYR A 54 -14.57 -7.12 -1.22
C TYR A 54 -15.76 -8.00 -1.56
N TYR A 55 -16.15 -7.99 -2.82
CA TYR A 55 -17.16 -8.89 -3.38
C TYR A 55 -16.48 -9.88 -4.33
N ASP A 56 -16.60 -11.17 -4.04
CA ASP A 56 -16.02 -12.27 -4.82
C ASP A 56 -17.05 -12.98 -5.73
N GLY A 57 -18.31 -12.52 -5.72
CA GLY A 57 -19.38 -13.10 -6.53
C GLY A 57 -20.03 -14.37 -5.96
N LEU A 58 -19.55 -14.91 -4.83
CA LEU A 58 -20.01 -16.19 -4.29
C LEU A 58 -21.21 -16.05 -3.35
N ASP A 59 -21.30 -14.96 -2.61
CA ASP A 59 -22.47 -14.62 -1.78
C ASP A 59 -23.05 -13.28 -2.23
N LYS A 60 -24.28 -13.31 -2.76
CA LYS A 60 -25.04 -12.12 -3.18
C LYS A 60 -25.23 -11.08 -2.07
N ASP A 61 -25.06 -11.47 -0.81
CA ASP A 61 -25.23 -10.65 0.39
C ASP A 61 -23.90 -10.36 1.11
N VAL A 62 -22.74 -10.75 0.55
CA VAL A 62 -21.41 -10.44 1.12
C VAL A 62 -20.50 -9.89 0.03
N GLY A 63 -20.37 -8.56 0.03
CA GLY A 63 -19.13 -7.96 -0.45
C GLY A 63 -19.10 -6.45 -0.50
N PHE A 64 -20.21 -5.77 -0.20
CA PHE A 64 -20.14 -4.34 0.11
C PHE A 64 -19.68 -4.10 1.54
N ALA A 65 -19.02 -2.97 1.79
CA ALA A 65 -18.46 -2.64 3.10
C ALA A 65 -19.45 -2.86 4.24
N VAL A 66 -20.69 -2.36 4.13
CA VAL A 66 -21.71 -2.51 5.19
C VAL A 66 -22.27 -3.92 5.33
N GLU A 67 -22.26 -4.73 4.28
CA GLU A 67 -22.71 -6.12 4.35
C GLU A 67 -21.72 -6.97 5.13
N VAL A 68 -20.42 -6.82 4.82
CA VAL A 68 -19.32 -7.43 5.58
C VAL A 68 -19.44 -7.02 7.05
N LEU A 69 -19.60 -5.71 7.32
CA LEU A 69 -19.79 -5.22 8.69
C LEU A 69 -21.01 -5.87 9.36
N ASN A 70 -22.15 -5.93 8.68
CA ASN A 70 -23.38 -6.51 9.22
C ASN A 70 -23.22 -7.99 9.60
N ARG A 71 -22.46 -8.80 8.83
CA ARG A 71 -22.14 -10.18 9.22
C ARG A 71 -21.39 -10.23 10.55
N TYR A 72 -20.41 -9.35 10.77
CA TYR A 72 -19.75 -9.26 12.08
C TYR A 72 -20.71 -8.83 13.19
N GLN A 73 -21.58 -7.85 12.92
CA GLN A 73 -22.51 -7.32 13.92
C GLN A 73 -23.60 -8.31 14.32
N THR A 74 -24.08 -9.17 13.42
CA THR A 74 -25.27 -10.02 13.70
C THR A 74 -24.99 -11.52 13.74
N GLU A 75 -23.82 -11.97 13.26
CA GLU A 75 -23.59 -13.40 13.04
C GLU A 75 -22.23 -13.87 13.56
N TYR A 76 -21.12 -13.32 13.08
CA TYR A 76 -19.80 -13.90 13.32
C TYR A 76 -19.37 -13.84 14.77
N PHE A 77 -19.59 -12.71 15.46
CA PHE A 77 -19.27 -12.66 16.89
C PHE A 77 -20.14 -13.60 17.71
N ALA A 78 -21.46 -13.63 17.46
CA ALA A 78 -22.36 -14.55 18.15
C ALA A 78 -22.00 -16.03 17.91
N ARG A 79 -21.60 -16.37 16.68
CA ARG A 79 -21.16 -17.73 16.32
C ARG A 79 -19.86 -18.10 17.02
N ALA A 80 -18.86 -17.21 17.04
CA ALA A 80 -17.60 -17.45 17.73
C ALA A 80 -17.79 -17.68 19.24
N VAL A 81 -18.66 -16.89 19.88
CA VAL A 81 -19.00 -17.06 21.29
C VAL A 81 -19.66 -18.41 21.53
N ARG A 82 -20.69 -18.75 20.74
CA ARG A 82 -21.40 -20.03 20.85
C ARG A 82 -20.48 -21.24 20.64
N LEU A 83 -19.59 -21.19 19.65
CA LEU A 83 -18.64 -22.26 19.40
C LEU A 83 -17.73 -22.49 20.62
N SER A 84 -17.22 -21.42 21.23
CA SER A 84 -16.38 -21.49 22.43
C SER A 84 -17.11 -22.09 23.62
N THR A 85 -18.33 -21.60 23.90
CA THR A 85 -19.12 -22.05 25.06
C THR A 85 -19.59 -23.49 24.89
N SER A 86 -20.04 -23.88 23.70
CA SER A 86 -20.50 -25.24 23.44
C SER A 86 -19.40 -26.29 23.54
N LEU A 87 -18.15 -25.99 23.15
CA LEU A 87 -17.01 -26.88 23.38
C LEU A 87 -16.81 -27.15 24.89
N ILE A 88 -16.97 -26.13 25.73
CA ILE A 88 -16.83 -26.23 27.19
C ILE A 88 -18.00 -27.04 27.77
N GLU A 89 -19.23 -26.69 27.42
CA GLU A 89 -20.44 -27.33 27.94
C GLU A 89 -20.52 -28.82 27.58
N GLN A 90 -20.02 -29.20 26.41
CA GLN A 90 -19.99 -30.59 25.95
C GLN A 90 -18.77 -31.37 26.48
N GLY A 91 -17.89 -30.74 27.26
CA GLY A 91 -16.77 -31.41 27.93
C GLY A 91 -15.56 -31.72 27.04
N TYR A 92 -15.43 -31.06 25.89
CA TYR A 92 -14.22 -31.19 25.06
C TYR A 92 -13.00 -30.60 25.77
N VAL A 93 -11.83 -31.17 25.50
CA VAL A 93 -10.54 -30.66 26.00
C VAL A 93 -10.05 -29.53 25.10
N GLU A 94 -10.31 -29.65 23.80
CA GLU A 94 -10.07 -28.65 22.77
C GLU A 94 -10.83 -27.37 23.09
N ARG A 95 -10.16 -26.24 22.86
CA ARG A 95 -10.70 -24.91 23.11
C ARG A 95 -10.74 -24.14 21.80
N TYR A 96 -11.50 -23.06 21.78
CA TYR A 96 -11.60 -22.15 20.66
C TYR A 96 -11.37 -20.72 21.16
N VAL A 97 -10.53 -19.97 20.46
CA VAL A 97 -10.30 -18.55 20.68
C VAL A 97 -10.36 -17.87 19.33
N TYR A 98 -11.31 -16.95 19.17
CA TYR A 98 -11.46 -16.21 17.92
C TYR A 98 -10.66 -14.91 18.00
N THR A 99 -9.64 -14.79 17.14
CA THR A 99 -8.88 -13.56 16.98
C THR A 99 -9.56 -12.67 15.93
N THR A 100 -9.80 -11.41 16.27
CA THR A 100 -10.45 -10.43 15.40
C THR A 100 -9.68 -9.11 15.35
N HIS A 101 -10.27 -8.15 14.65
CA HIS A 101 -9.76 -6.81 14.40
C HIS A 101 -10.27 -5.80 15.45
N PRO A 102 -9.39 -5.04 16.12
CA PRO A 102 -9.78 -4.00 17.10
C PRO A 102 -10.81 -3.01 16.57
N TRP A 103 -10.75 -2.65 15.28
CA TRP A 103 -11.71 -1.72 14.71
C TRP A 103 -13.13 -2.30 14.66
N LEU A 104 -13.29 -3.57 14.28
CA LEU A 104 -14.58 -4.26 14.31
C LEU A 104 -15.14 -4.35 15.73
N VAL A 105 -14.28 -4.66 16.72
CA VAL A 105 -14.67 -4.66 18.13
C VAL A 105 -15.13 -3.27 18.56
N SER A 106 -14.40 -2.22 18.16
CA SER A 106 -14.78 -0.84 18.49
C SER A 106 -16.15 -0.47 17.90
N LEU A 107 -16.45 -0.91 16.67
CA LEU A 107 -17.76 -0.71 16.04
C LEU A 107 -18.85 -1.54 16.69
N TYR A 108 -18.56 -2.77 17.14
CA TYR A 108 -19.56 -3.61 17.81
C TYR A 108 -19.98 -3.03 19.16
N ILE A 109 -19.01 -2.52 19.91
CA ILE A 109 -19.22 -1.95 21.23
C ILE A 109 -19.81 -0.54 21.16
N GLU A 110 -19.39 0.28 20.19
CA GLU A 110 -19.86 1.65 19.96
C GLU A 110 -20.47 1.78 18.56
N CYS A 111 -21.53 1.00 18.33
CA CYS A 111 -22.15 0.91 17.02
C CYS A 111 -22.78 2.23 16.56
N PRO A 112 -22.27 2.83 15.47
CA PRO A 112 -22.79 4.10 14.99
C PRO A 112 -24.02 3.87 14.12
N ASN A 113 -24.96 4.82 14.17
CA ASN A 113 -26.10 4.81 13.26
C ASN A 113 -25.69 5.40 11.90
N ILE A 114 -25.16 4.56 11.02
CA ILE A 114 -24.71 4.95 9.68
C ILE A 114 -25.44 4.15 8.60
N THR A 115 -25.49 4.73 7.41
CA THR A 115 -25.90 4.07 6.18
C THR A 115 -24.74 4.16 5.19
N LEU A 116 -24.37 3.02 4.60
CA LEU A 116 -23.46 2.99 3.45
C LEU A 116 -24.21 2.38 2.28
N LEU A 117 -24.15 3.00 1.11
CA LEU A 117 -24.76 2.47 -0.12
C LEU A 117 -26.26 2.18 0.03
N LYS A 118 -26.96 3.01 0.81
CA LYS A 118 -28.39 2.87 1.17
C LYS A 118 -28.72 1.66 2.08
N THR A 119 -27.72 0.95 2.59
CA THR A 119 -27.90 -0.13 3.55
C THR A 119 -27.45 0.34 4.94
N PRO A 120 -28.30 0.25 5.97
CA PRO A 120 -27.93 0.64 7.32
C PRO A 120 -27.00 -0.40 7.97
N LEU A 121 -26.09 0.09 8.82
CA LEU A 121 -25.37 -0.77 9.76
C LEU A 121 -26.35 -1.30 10.82
N LYS A 122 -26.39 -2.62 11.00
CA LYS A 122 -27.20 -3.31 12.00
C LYS A 122 -26.43 -3.34 13.30
N CYS A 123 -26.93 -2.66 14.32
CA CYS A 123 -26.28 -2.67 15.63
C CYS A 123 -26.74 -3.86 16.49
N PRO A 124 -25.84 -4.46 17.28
CA PRO A 124 -26.19 -5.53 18.20
C PRO A 124 -27.12 -5.02 19.31
N THR A 125 -27.98 -5.91 19.81
CA THR A 125 -28.82 -5.65 20.98
C THR A 125 -27.98 -5.55 22.26
N PRO A 126 -28.50 -4.93 23.33
CA PRO A 126 -27.80 -4.89 24.62
C PRO A 126 -27.42 -6.27 25.18
N GLU A 127 -28.24 -7.30 24.93
CA GLU A 127 -27.96 -8.67 25.33
C GLU A 127 -26.79 -9.28 24.52
N GLU A 128 -26.79 -9.10 23.20
CA GLU A 128 -25.69 -9.55 22.34
C GLU A 128 -24.37 -8.84 22.68
N GLN A 129 -24.43 -7.54 23.03
CA GLN A 129 -23.26 -6.81 23.52
C GLN A 129 -22.77 -7.30 24.89
N ALA A 130 -23.69 -7.66 25.80
CA ALA A 130 -23.35 -8.21 27.10
C ALA A 130 -22.70 -9.60 26.97
N ASN A 131 -23.25 -10.46 26.12
CA ASN A 131 -22.71 -11.79 25.84
C ASN A 131 -21.30 -11.70 25.22
N PHE A 132 -21.12 -10.79 24.26
CA PHE A 132 -19.79 -10.53 23.68
C PHE A 132 -18.80 -10.02 24.74
N THR A 133 -19.21 -9.06 25.56
CA THR A 133 -18.40 -8.50 26.65
C THR A 133 -17.95 -9.59 27.62
N GLN A 134 -18.84 -10.51 27.98
CA GLN A 134 -18.51 -11.64 28.84
C GLN A 134 -17.53 -12.59 28.16
N ALA A 135 -17.75 -12.92 26.89
CA ALA A 135 -16.85 -13.79 26.13
C ALA A 135 -15.42 -13.22 25.99
N VAL A 136 -15.27 -11.90 25.88
CA VAL A 136 -13.96 -11.23 25.91
C VAL A 136 -13.28 -11.46 27.27
N ARG A 137 -14.01 -11.29 28.38
CA ARG A 137 -13.47 -11.49 29.74
C ARG A 137 -13.08 -12.94 30.01
N ASP A 138 -13.85 -13.88 29.44
CA ASP A 138 -13.59 -15.32 29.56
C ASP A 138 -12.44 -15.78 28.63
N GLY A 139 -11.93 -14.89 27.76
CA GLY A 139 -10.82 -15.18 26.85
C GLY A 139 -11.21 -15.95 25.59
N HIS A 140 -12.49 -15.99 25.23
CA HIS A 140 -13.00 -16.61 24.00
C HIS A 140 -12.79 -15.74 22.75
N ILE A 141 -12.69 -14.42 22.94
CA ILE A 141 -12.42 -13.44 21.89
C ILE A 141 -11.10 -12.72 22.19
N ALA A 142 -10.24 -12.64 21.20
CA ALA A 142 -8.98 -11.90 21.24
C ALA A 142 -8.89 -10.94 20.04
N TRP A 143 -7.96 -9.99 20.08
CA TRP A 143 -7.64 -9.14 18.92
C TRP A 143 -6.15 -8.88 18.84
N HIS A 144 -5.63 -8.64 17.64
CA HIS A 144 -4.24 -8.22 17.43
C HIS A 144 -4.07 -6.70 17.65
N ALA A 145 -2.86 -6.16 17.50
CA ALA A 145 -2.51 -4.80 17.94
C ALA A 145 -2.90 -3.66 16.97
N PHE A 146 -3.51 -3.93 15.83
CA PHE A 146 -3.72 -2.95 14.75
C PHE A 146 -5.12 -3.10 14.14
N PRO A 147 -5.78 -2.04 13.63
CA PRO A 147 -7.23 -2.04 13.44
C PRO A 147 -7.76 -2.97 12.35
N MET A 148 -7.04 -3.15 11.23
CA MET A 148 -7.41 -3.97 10.07
C MET A 148 -6.20 -4.13 9.13
N ASN A 149 -6.38 -4.80 7.99
CA ASN A 149 -5.38 -4.90 6.91
C ASN A 149 -5.30 -3.57 6.15
N ILE A 150 -4.24 -2.80 6.39
CA ILE A 150 -4.11 -1.42 5.91
C ILE A 150 -2.86 -1.27 5.07
N GLN A 151 -2.98 -0.56 3.95
CA GLN A 151 -1.84 -0.08 3.16
C GLN A 151 -1.09 0.98 3.97
N THR A 152 -0.20 0.53 4.85
CA THR A 152 0.50 1.40 5.81
C THR A 152 1.28 2.51 5.12
N ASP A 153 1.79 2.29 3.91
CA ASP A 153 2.49 3.30 3.11
C ASP A 153 1.58 4.48 2.68
N PHE A 154 0.25 4.35 2.79
CA PHE A 154 -0.72 5.42 2.57
C PHE A 154 -1.06 6.21 3.85
N LEU A 155 -0.65 5.72 5.03
CA LEU A 155 -0.92 6.35 6.32
C LEU A 155 0.15 7.39 6.71
N GLY A 156 -0.31 8.48 7.33
CA GLY A 156 0.53 9.35 8.15
C GLY A 156 0.75 8.78 9.57
N SER A 157 1.81 9.23 10.24
CA SER A 157 2.22 8.70 11.54
C SER A 157 1.14 8.84 12.63
N ARG A 158 0.44 9.98 12.69
CA ARG A 158 -0.57 10.24 13.73
C ARG A 158 -1.78 9.32 13.62
N LEU A 159 -2.25 9.07 12.40
CA LEU A 159 -3.38 8.17 12.20
C LEU A 159 -2.97 6.70 12.41
N PHE A 160 -1.73 6.34 12.08
CA PHE A 160 -1.17 5.02 12.44
C PHE A 160 -1.15 4.82 13.96
N GLU A 161 -0.67 5.81 14.73
CA GLU A 161 -0.70 5.78 16.20
C GLU A 161 -2.12 5.68 16.76
N TYR A 162 -3.09 6.41 16.18
CA TYR A 162 -4.49 6.23 16.52
C TYR A 162 -4.95 4.78 16.31
N GLY A 163 -4.58 4.16 15.18
CA GLY A 163 -4.87 2.76 14.90
C GLY A 163 -4.37 1.81 16.00
N LEU A 164 -3.13 1.99 16.46
CA LEU A 164 -2.56 1.23 17.59
C LEU A 164 -3.35 1.48 18.89
N SER A 165 -3.72 2.74 19.14
CA SER A 165 -4.45 3.12 20.34
C SER A 165 -5.83 2.47 20.46
N LEU A 166 -6.45 2.03 19.36
CA LEU A 166 -7.73 1.31 19.41
C LEU A 166 -7.59 0.01 20.19
N ALA A 167 -6.52 -0.76 19.95
CA ALA A 167 -6.28 -2.00 20.68
C ALA A 167 -5.99 -1.71 22.17
N GLU A 168 -5.21 -0.67 22.47
CA GLU A 168 -4.90 -0.25 23.85
C GLU A 168 -6.14 0.21 24.62
N GLN A 169 -7.02 0.97 23.97
CA GLN A 169 -8.28 1.42 24.56
C GLN A 169 -9.20 0.24 24.88
N LEU A 170 -9.29 -0.74 23.98
CA LEU A 170 -10.05 -1.97 24.24
C LEU A 170 -9.42 -2.77 25.39
N ASP A 171 -8.09 -2.92 25.40
CA ASP A 171 -7.39 -3.61 26.49
C ASP A 171 -7.70 -2.96 27.84
N ALA A 172 -7.62 -1.64 27.93
CA ALA A 172 -7.97 -0.88 29.13
C ALA A 172 -9.43 -1.08 29.53
N ARG A 173 -10.36 -1.07 28.56
CA ARG A 173 -11.81 -1.26 28.79
C ARG A 173 -12.13 -2.63 29.37
N PHE A 174 -11.42 -3.66 28.94
CA PHE A 174 -11.64 -5.05 29.37
C PHE A 174 -10.68 -5.52 30.47
N GLY A 175 -9.76 -4.67 30.92
CA GLY A 175 -8.77 -5.00 31.94
C GLY A 175 -7.71 -6.01 31.47
N ILE A 176 -7.43 -6.06 30.17
CA ILE A 176 -6.46 -6.96 29.56
C ILE A 176 -5.06 -6.35 29.70
N ASN A 177 -4.14 -7.05 30.34
CA ASN A 177 -2.75 -6.65 30.42
C ASN A 177 -1.93 -7.31 29.29
N ARG A 178 -1.83 -6.61 28.17
CA ARG A 178 -1.10 -7.10 26.98
C ARG A 178 0.38 -6.79 27.07
N THR A 179 1.21 -7.83 27.07
CA THR A 179 2.67 -7.70 27.24
C THR A 179 3.48 -7.92 25.95
N HIS A 180 2.93 -8.67 25.00
CA HIS A 180 3.59 -9.06 23.75
C HIS A 180 2.74 -8.73 22.53
N ALA A 181 2.13 -7.54 22.54
CA ALA A 181 1.21 -7.11 21.50
C ALA A 181 1.82 -7.33 20.11
N THR A 182 1.08 -8.02 19.25
CA THR A 182 1.51 -8.33 17.88
C THR A 182 0.61 -7.65 16.87
N MET A 183 1.20 -6.91 15.92
CA MET A 183 0.49 -6.39 14.76
C MET A 183 0.34 -7.51 13.72
N SER A 184 -0.89 -7.80 13.30
CA SER A 184 -1.19 -8.72 12.20
C SER A 184 -1.55 -7.91 10.95
N GLN A 185 -0.97 -8.28 9.81
CA GLN A 185 -1.37 -7.85 8.47
C GLN A 185 -1.52 -9.07 7.58
N ARG A 186 -2.53 -9.08 6.73
CA ARG A 186 -2.82 -10.17 5.81
C ARG A 186 -3.08 -9.55 4.44
N ASP A 187 -2.77 -10.33 3.41
CA ASP A 187 -2.93 -10.01 1.98
C ASP A 187 -1.93 -8.98 1.45
N ILE A 188 -1.76 -7.85 2.13
CA ILE A 188 -0.80 -6.80 1.77
C ILE A 188 0.65 -7.34 1.91
N PRO A 189 1.44 -7.44 0.83
CA PRO A 189 2.71 -8.19 0.87
C PRO A 189 3.81 -7.56 1.73
N GLY A 190 3.75 -6.24 1.92
CA GLY A 190 4.80 -5.49 2.58
C GLY A 190 4.32 -4.19 3.22
N MET A 191 5.25 -3.53 3.89
CA MET A 191 5.02 -2.28 4.63
C MET A 191 6.33 -1.53 4.80
N THR A 192 6.26 -0.23 5.07
CA THR A 192 7.46 0.57 5.34
C THR A 192 8.09 0.29 6.70
N LYS A 193 9.43 0.30 6.80
CA LYS A 193 10.18 0.27 8.07
C LYS A 193 9.95 1.52 8.91
N ALA A 194 9.40 2.59 8.33
CA ALA A 194 9.11 3.84 9.04
C ALA A 194 8.12 3.69 10.20
N LEU A 195 7.30 2.61 10.22
CA LEU A 195 6.37 2.32 11.30
C LEU A 195 7.06 1.77 12.57
N LEU A 196 8.29 1.27 12.48
CA LEU A 196 8.95 0.57 13.59
C LEU A 196 9.10 1.43 14.85
N PRO A 197 9.50 2.71 14.79
CA PRO A 197 9.51 3.58 15.97
C PRO A 197 8.14 3.75 16.61
N LEU A 198 7.07 3.81 15.80
CA LEU A 198 5.70 3.98 16.28
C LEU A 198 5.22 2.71 17.00
N LEU A 199 5.50 1.53 16.43
CA LEU A 199 5.23 0.25 17.09
C LEU A 199 5.93 0.13 18.44
N MET A 200 7.23 0.43 18.49
CA MET A 200 8.01 0.36 19.73
C MET A 200 7.50 1.35 20.78
N LYS A 201 7.12 2.57 20.38
CA LYS A 201 6.50 3.57 21.27
C LYS A 201 5.22 3.03 21.92
N HIS A 202 4.42 2.29 21.17
CA HIS A 202 3.19 1.62 21.63
C HIS A 202 3.42 0.21 22.18
N LYS A 203 4.68 -0.17 22.47
CA LYS A 203 5.07 -1.45 23.07
C LYS A 203 4.62 -2.69 22.26
N VAL A 204 4.40 -2.54 20.96
CA VAL A 204 4.19 -3.68 20.05
C VAL A 204 5.51 -4.42 19.87
N LYS A 205 5.49 -5.74 20.10
CA LYS A 205 6.68 -6.60 20.13
C LYS A 205 6.95 -7.32 18.83
N ALA A 206 5.91 -7.55 18.03
CA ALA A 206 6.04 -8.30 16.80
C ALA A 206 5.10 -7.83 15.69
N ILE A 207 5.48 -8.18 14.46
CA ILE A 207 4.68 -8.10 13.25
C ILE A 207 4.54 -9.52 12.67
N SER A 208 3.31 -9.89 12.32
CA SER A 208 3.02 -11.07 11.51
C SER A 208 2.41 -10.61 10.19
N VAL A 209 2.96 -11.06 9.07
CA VAL A 209 2.40 -10.82 7.74
C VAL A 209 2.10 -12.13 7.05
N GLY A 210 0.86 -12.29 6.56
CA GLY A 210 0.53 -13.32 5.57
C GLY A 210 0.46 -12.66 4.20
N VAL A 211 1.24 -13.15 3.24
CA VAL A 211 1.36 -12.54 1.91
C VAL A 211 0.29 -13.11 0.98
N ASN A 212 -0.39 -12.26 0.19
CA ASN A 212 -1.31 -12.70 -0.87
C ASN A 212 -0.67 -13.81 -1.72
N PRO A 213 -1.34 -14.96 -1.94
CA PRO A 213 -0.76 -16.09 -2.67
C PRO A 213 -0.47 -15.77 -4.14
N GLY A 214 -1.12 -14.75 -4.70
CA GLY A 214 -0.85 -14.22 -6.03
C GLY A 214 0.50 -13.54 -6.13
N THR A 215 0.95 -12.85 -5.09
CA THR A 215 2.15 -11.99 -5.12
C THR A 215 3.44 -12.67 -4.70
N ALA A 216 4.55 -12.31 -5.37
CA ALA A 216 5.88 -12.67 -4.92
C ALA A 216 6.13 -12.09 -3.52
N PRO A 217 6.40 -12.93 -2.51
CA PRO A 217 6.67 -12.44 -1.17
C PRO A 217 8.02 -11.71 -1.11
N PRO A 218 8.13 -10.66 -0.29
CA PRO A 218 9.42 -10.02 -0.01
C PRO A 218 10.48 -11.03 0.38
N ALA A 219 11.70 -10.85 -0.12
CA ALA A 219 12.82 -11.77 0.07
C ALA A 219 13.46 -11.64 1.46
N VAL A 220 12.65 -11.83 2.51
CA VAL A 220 13.03 -11.71 3.91
C VAL A 220 13.21 -13.09 4.56
N PRO A 221 14.10 -13.22 5.56
CA PRO A 221 14.06 -14.33 6.50
C PRO A 221 12.76 -14.32 7.30
N SER A 222 12.35 -15.45 7.85
CA SER A 222 11.16 -15.53 8.71
C SER A 222 11.36 -16.64 9.74
N PRO A 223 11.35 -16.36 11.06
CA PRO A 223 11.34 -15.03 11.69
C PRO A 223 12.67 -14.27 11.65
N PHE A 224 12.65 -12.97 11.97
CA PHE A 224 13.81 -12.09 12.08
C PHE A 224 13.55 -10.89 13.00
N VAL A 225 14.58 -10.10 13.29
CA VAL A 225 14.46 -8.80 13.98
C VAL A 225 14.58 -7.68 12.97
N TRP A 226 13.55 -6.86 12.84
CA TRP A 226 13.51 -5.72 11.93
C TRP A 226 13.82 -4.41 12.66
N LYS A 227 14.81 -3.68 12.15
CA LYS A 227 15.24 -2.37 12.67
C LYS A 227 15.01 -1.28 11.63
N LEU A 228 14.82 -0.05 12.10
CA LEU A 228 14.79 1.11 11.20
C LEU A 228 16.20 1.38 10.63
N ARG A 229 17.24 1.29 11.47
CA ARG A 229 18.66 1.35 11.09
C ARG A 229 19.45 0.24 11.77
N ASP A 230 20.51 -0.23 11.14
CA ASP A 230 21.43 -1.21 11.74
C ASP A 230 22.01 -0.74 13.08
N SER A 231 22.24 0.57 13.22
CA SER A 231 22.76 1.21 14.44
C SER A 231 21.75 1.28 15.58
N ASP A 232 20.45 1.05 15.34
CA ASP A 232 19.46 1.11 16.41
C ASP A 232 19.67 -0.05 17.39
N PRO A 233 19.58 0.19 18.71
CA PRO A 233 19.92 -0.81 19.72
C PRO A 233 18.91 -1.98 19.75
N ASP A 234 17.66 -1.73 19.37
CA ASP A 234 16.58 -2.71 19.40
C ASP A 234 15.74 -2.66 18.11
N GLY A 235 14.89 -3.67 17.91
CA GLY A 235 13.97 -3.81 16.79
C GLY A 235 12.76 -4.68 17.13
N VAL A 236 11.84 -4.77 16.19
CA VAL A 236 10.58 -5.52 16.32
C VAL A 236 10.76 -6.93 15.76
N LEU A 237 10.22 -7.95 16.42
CA LEU A 237 10.20 -9.30 15.87
C LEU A 237 9.28 -9.32 14.64
N ALA A 238 9.69 -10.00 13.58
CA ALA A 238 8.97 -10.02 12.32
C ALA A 238 8.95 -11.42 11.74
N PHE A 239 7.80 -11.85 11.22
CA PHE A 239 7.68 -13.09 10.46
C PHE A 239 6.67 -12.92 9.32
N TRP A 240 7.12 -13.30 8.12
CA TRP A 240 6.40 -13.24 6.86
C TRP A 240 6.08 -14.66 6.41
N ASP A 241 4.79 -14.96 6.32
CA ASP A 241 4.24 -16.22 5.86
C ASP A 241 4.04 -16.13 4.34
N LYS A 242 4.74 -16.99 3.60
CA LYS A 242 4.80 -16.97 2.13
C LYS A 242 3.71 -17.86 1.53
N GLY A 243 3.13 -17.42 0.41
CA GLY A 243 2.17 -18.24 -0.34
C GLY A 243 0.80 -18.32 0.30
N GLY A 244 0.34 -17.24 0.94
CA GLY A 244 -1.00 -17.14 1.49
C GLY A 244 -1.03 -16.53 2.88
N TYR A 245 -2.24 -16.14 3.27
CA TYR A 245 -2.51 -15.45 4.53
C TYR A 245 -3.43 -16.19 5.51
N PRO A 246 -3.18 -17.47 5.81
CA PRO A 246 -3.04 -18.68 5.00
C PRO A 246 -4.21 -19.02 4.07
N ILE A 247 -3.99 -19.98 3.18
CA ILE A 247 -5.03 -20.69 2.42
C ILE A 247 -5.91 -21.46 3.43
N ASN A 248 -7.24 -21.51 3.25
CA ASN A 248 -8.18 -22.23 4.13
C ASN A 248 -7.61 -23.56 4.70
N PRO A 249 -7.91 -23.92 5.97
CA PRO A 249 -7.65 -25.23 6.51
C PRO A 249 -8.10 -26.38 5.60
N GLY A 250 -7.40 -27.49 5.72
CA GLY A 250 -7.73 -28.73 5.05
C GLY A 250 -9.05 -29.35 5.48
N PRO A 251 -9.68 -30.20 4.65
CA PRO A 251 -10.84 -30.97 5.07
C PRO A 251 -10.51 -32.13 6.03
N ASP A 252 -9.27 -32.64 6.01
CA ASP A 252 -8.85 -33.82 6.78
C ASP A 252 -7.31 -33.91 6.93
N PRO A 253 -6.78 -34.80 7.79
CA PRO A 253 -5.34 -34.96 8.01
C PRO A 253 -4.50 -35.36 6.78
N ALA A 254 -5.10 -35.97 5.75
CA ALA A 254 -4.40 -36.29 4.52
C ALA A 254 -4.29 -35.08 3.58
N HIS A 255 -5.07 -34.03 3.82
CA HIS A 255 -5.14 -32.83 2.98
C HIS A 255 -5.07 -31.54 3.83
N PRO A 256 -3.98 -31.30 4.60
CA PRO A 256 -3.94 -30.28 5.66
C PRO A 256 -4.06 -28.81 5.18
N LYS A 257 -3.73 -28.51 3.91
CA LYS A 257 -3.73 -27.17 3.31
C LYS A 257 -3.06 -26.11 4.20
N GLY A 258 -3.76 -25.04 4.61
CA GLY A 258 -3.18 -23.97 5.44
C GLY A 258 -2.70 -24.39 6.81
N LEU A 259 -3.10 -25.58 7.28
CA LEU A 259 -2.62 -26.17 8.53
C LEU A 259 -1.45 -27.14 8.33
N ALA A 260 -0.93 -27.27 7.11
CA ALA A 260 0.26 -28.07 6.85
C ALA A 260 1.45 -27.53 7.64
N ARG A 261 2.32 -28.42 8.11
CA ARG A 261 3.49 -28.08 8.94
C ARG A 261 4.41 -27.06 8.28
N ASP A 262 4.57 -27.13 6.96
CA ASP A 262 5.40 -26.21 6.17
C ASP A 262 4.78 -24.82 5.99
N LYS A 263 3.49 -24.66 6.32
CA LYS A 263 2.78 -23.37 6.37
C LYS A 263 2.74 -22.77 7.78
N CYS A 264 3.26 -23.47 8.79
CA CYS A 264 3.39 -22.96 10.15
C CYS A 264 4.74 -22.26 10.39
N VAL A 265 4.77 -21.30 11.32
CA VAL A 265 6.01 -20.65 11.76
C VAL A 265 6.75 -21.57 12.72
N ILE A 266 7.89 -22.09 12.27
CA ILE A 266 8.80 -22.93 13.04
C ILE A 266 10.17 -22.25 13.06
N THR A 267 10.77 -22.12 14.25
CA THR A 267 12.03 -21.39 14.44
C THR A 267 13.09 -22.31 15.04
N PRO A 268 14.29 -22.40 14.46
CA PRO A 268 15.37 -23.19 15.03
C PRO A 268 15.67 -22.80 16.48
N GLY A 269 15.77 -23.80 17.36
CA GLY A 269 16.02 -23.60 18.79
C GLY A 269 14.78 -23.26 19.62
N LEU A 270 13.58 -23.26 19.03
CA LEU A 270 12.29 -23.14 19.72
C LEU A 270 11.47 -24.42 19.53
N ASP A 271 10.99 -25.01 20.63
CA ASP A 271 10.15 -26.21 20.62
C ASP A 271 8.64 -25.91 20.58
N GLU A 272 8.28 -24.67 20.21
CA GLU A 272 6.91 -24.19 20.03
C GLU A 272 6.71 -23.72 18.58
N ALA A 273 5.59 -24.08 17.94
CA ALA A 273 5.23 -23.66 16.58
C ALA A 273 3.96 -22.79 16.59
N LEU A 274 3.81 -21.93 15.59
CA LEU A 274 2.58 -21.17 15.34
C LEU A 274 1.93 -21.63 14.04
N CYS A 275 0.67 -22.08 14.13
CA CYS A 275 -0.16 -22.46 12.99
C CYS A 275 -1.42 -21.58 12.94
N PHE A 276 -1.95 -21.42 11.74
CA PHE A 276 -3.04 -20.49 11.47
C PHE A 276 -4.26 -21.26 10.93
N ALA A 277 -5.30 -21.37 11.75
CA ALA A 277 -6.60 -21.87 11.32
C ALA A 277 -7.42 -20.73 10.72
N PHE A 278 -6.91 -20.13 9.63
CA PHE A 278 -7.47 -18.92 9.04
C PHE A 278 -8.45 -19.28 7.93
N ARG A 279 -9.72 -18.87 8.07
CA ARG A 279 -10.67 -18.98 6.96
C ARG A 279 -10.51 -17.79 6.00
N THR A 280 -10.84 -18.01 4.73
CA THR A 280 -10.65 -17.04 3.64
C THR A 280 -11.54 -15.79 3.80
N ASP A 281 -11.37 -14.85 2.90
CA ASP A 281 -12.02 -13.54 2.79
C ASP A 281 -13.47 -13.56 3.28
N ASN A 282 -13.73 -12.79 4.34
CA ASN A 282 -15.06 -12.52 4.88
C ASN A 282 -15.91 -13.75 5.24
N THR A 283 -15.33 -14.93 5.43
CA THR A 283 -16.10 -16.16 5.72
C THR A 283 -16.53 -16.32 7.18
N GLY A 284 -15.90 -15.57 8.09
CA GLY A 284 -16.18 -15.63 9.54
C GLY A 284 -15.62 -16.88 10.24
N PRO A 285 -16.04 -17.16 11.49
CA PRO A 285 -15.57 -18.32 12.27
C PRO A 285 -16.13 -19.64 11.73
N PRO A 286 -15.55 -20.81 12.13
CA PRO A 286 -16.06 -22.13 11.75
C PRO A 286 -17.58 -22.26 11.94
N GLU A 287 -18.21 -23.00 11.03
CA GLU A 287 -19.67 -23.21 10.99
C GLU A 287 -20.12 -24.20 12.07
N SER A 288 -19.25 -25.12 12.50
CA SER A 288 -19.60 -26.16 13.48
C SER A 288 -18.46 -26.58 14.41
N ILE A 289 -18.80 -27.30 15.47
CA ILE A 289 -17.83 -27.92 16.39
C ILE A 289 -16.99 -28.97 15.66
N GLU A 290 -17.61 -29.75 14.79
CA GLU A 290 -16.95 -30.80 14.01
C GLU A 290 -15.88 -30.23 13.08
N GLU A 291 -16.15 -29.09 12.42
CA GLU A 291 -15.16 -28.38 11.61
C GLU A 291 -13.94 -28.01 12.45
N TRP A 292 -14.16 -27.40 13.63
CA TRP A 292 -13.07 -26.98 14.52
C TRP A 292 -12.27 -28.15 15.10
N LEU A 293 -12.94 -29.22 15.53
CA LEU A 293 -12.27 -30.44 16.00
C LEU A 293 -11.48 -31.12 14.87
N GLY A 294 -11.97 -31.06 13.63
CA GLY A 294 -11.22 -31.51 12.46
C GLY A 294 -9.88 -30.81 12.30
N TYR A 295 -9.80 -29.51 12.60
CA TYR A 295 -8.54 -28.74 12.56
C TYR A 295 -7.55 -29.23 13.62
N TYR A 296 -8.03 -29.63 14.80
CA TYR A 296 -7.19 -30.26 15.82
C TYR A 296 -6.63 -31.61 15.35
N GLU A 297 -7.43 -32.44 14.68
CA GLU A 297 -6.97 -33.72 14.15
C GLU A 297 -5.90 -33.54 13.06
N ILE A 298 -6.06 -32.55 12.19
CA ILE A 298 -5.03 -32.19 11.19
C ILE A 298 -3.71 -31.86 11.91
N LEU A 299 -3.76 -30.97 12.90
CA LEU A 299 -2.55 -30.54 13.60
C LEU A 299 -1.91 -31.63 14.45
N ARG A 300 -2.70 -32.57 14.98
CA ARG A 300 -2.18 -33.78 15.65
C ARG A 300 -1.39 -34.66 14.69
N ALA A 301 -1.84 -34.78 13.45
CA ALA A 301 -1.13 -35.53 12.41
C ALA A 301 0.15 -34.80 11.95
N GLU A 302 0.09 -33.48 11.77
CA GLU A 302 1.23 -32.65 11.35
C GLU A 302 2.30 -32.47 12.45
N PHE A 303 1.90 -32.58 13.72
CA PHE A 303 2.77 -32.43 14.90
C PHE A 303 2.54 -33.56 15.93
N PRO A 304 2.94 -34.81 15.63
CA PRO A 304 2.71 -35.94 16.53
C PRO A 304 3.35 -35.73 17.90
N GLY A 305 2.54 -35.86 18.96
CA GLY A 305 2.99 -35.73 20.35
C GLY A 305 3.09 -34.29 20.88
N ALA A 306 2.82 -33.28 20.05
CA ALA A 306 2.74 -31.90 20.50
C ALA A 306 1.42 -31.60 21.21
N GLU A 307 1.47 -30.73 22.21
CA GLU A 307 0.28 -30.12 22.81
C GLU A 307 -0.30 -29.07 21.84
N ILE A 308 -1.53 -29.27 21.37
CA ILE A 308 -2.21 -28.31 20.50
C ILE A 308 -3.08 -27.39 21.34
N VAL A 309 -2.84 -26.07 21.28
CA VAL A 309 -3.56 -25.09 22.10
C VAL A 309 -4.19 -23.99 21.25
N ALA A 310 -5.47 -23.67 21.52
CA ALA A 310 -6.07 -22.45 21.00
C ALA A 310 -5.38 -21.24 21.65
N SER A 311 -4.84 -20.36 20.83
CA SER A 311 -3.83 -19.39 21.26
C SER A 311 -4.05 -18.01 20.66
N THR A 312 -3.11 -17.12 20.95
CA THR A 312 -3.03 -15.77 20.40
C THR A 312 -1.62 -15.53 19.86
N PHE A 313 -1.46 -14.53 18.99
CA PHE A 313 -0.16 -14.08 18.52
C PHE A 313 0.78 -13.77 19.69
N ASP A 314 0.29 -13.01 20.66
CA ASP A 314 1.06 -12.56 21.81
C ASP A 314 1.61 -13.73 22.65
N LYS A 315 0.84 -14.82 22.80
CA LYS A 315 1.31 -16.03 23.50
C LYS A 315 2.47 -16.71 22.77
N PHE A 316 2.42 -16.79 21.44
CA PHE A 316 3.51 -17.33 20.65
C PHE A 316 4.73 -16.40 20.65
N VAL A 317 4.52 -15.09 20.52
CA VAL A 317 5.60 -14.10 20.51
C VAL A 317 6.36 -14.07 21.83
N SER A 318 5.69 -14.31 22.95
CA SER A 318 6.36 -14.51 24.25
C SER A 318 7.31 -15.71 24.26
N ALA A 319 7.00 -16.78 23.52
CA ALA A 319 7.91 -17.90 23.32
C ALA A 319 9.05 -17.56 22.36
N LEU A 320 8.73 -16.91 21.23
CA LEU A 320 9.69 -16.50 20.21
C LEU A 320 10.74 -15.51 20.75
N GLU A 321 10.36 -14.61 21.67
CA GLU A 321 11.30 -13.63 22.25
C GLU A 321 12.47 -14.31 22.98
N LYS A 322 12.29 -15.54 23.51
CA LYS A 322 13.36 -16.32 24.16
C LYS A 322 14.52 -16.67 23.23
N VAL A 323 14.26 -16.75 21.91
CA VAL A 323 15.26 -17.03 20.88
C VAL A 323 15.59 -15.80 20.03
N LYS A 324 15.10 -14.60 20.38
CA LYS A 324 15.32 -13.35 19.62
C LYS A 324 16.79 -13.09 19.28
N ALA A 325 17.70 -13.43 20.19
CA ALA A 325 19.14 -13.21 20.02
C ALA A 325 19.80 -14.09 18.94
N SER A 326 19.19 -15.21 18.53
CA SER A 326 19.70 -16.07 17.46
C SER A 326 19.12 -15.71 16.08
N LEU A 327 18.10 -14.84 16.03
CA LEU A 327 17.42 -14.49 14.79
C LEU A 327 18.26 -13.54 13.92
N PRO A 328 18.14 -13.62 12.58
CA PRO A 328 18.72 -12.62 11.70
C PRO A 328 18.23 -11.21 12.03
N VAL A 329 19.12 -10.21 11.93
CA VAL A 329 18.76 -8.79 12.04
C VAL A 329 18.78 -8.18 10.65
N ARG A 330 17.77 -7.38 10.30
CA ARG A 330 17.66 -6.67 9.02
C ARG A 330 17.18 -5.24 9.23
N SER A 331 17.62 -4.33 8.36
CA SER A 331 17.20 -2.91 8.37
C SER A 331 16.72 -2.37 7.02
N PHE A 332 16.60 -3.22 6.00
CA PHE A 332 16.11 -2.80 4.68
C PHE A 332 14.65 -2.35 4.76
N GLU A 333 14.24 -1.52 3.81
CA GLU A 333 12.83 -1.25 3.50
C GLU A 333 12.20 -2.47 2.85
N ILE A 334 10.95 -2.76 3.19
CA ILE A 334 10.14 -3.75 2.48
C ILE A 334 9.23 -3.03 1.49
N GLY A 335 8.45 -2.05 1.97
CA GLY A 335 7.51 -1.27 1.17
C GLY A 335 6.29 -2.09 0.75
N ASP A 336 5.18 -1.42 0.46
CA ASP A 336 3.93 -2.06 0.03
C ASP A 336 3.86 -2.16 -1.50
N THR A 337 3.87 -3.38 -2.05
CA THR A 337 3.76 -3.66 -3.49
C THR A 337 2.33 -3.63 -4.01
N TRP A 338 1.34 -3.31 -3.17
CA TRP A 338 -0.05 -3.03 -3.56
C TRP A 338 -0.37 -1.53 -3.56
N ILE A 339 0.58 -0.68 -3.14
CA ILE A 339 0.35 0.76 -2.92
C ILE A 339 -0.07 1.54 -4.18
N GLN A 340 0.21 1.02 -5.37
CA GLN A 340 -0.26 1.59 -6.64
C GLN A 340 -1.78 1.68 -6.74
N GLY A 341 -2.50 0.79 -6.06
CA GLY A 341 -3.98 0.77 -6.06
C GLY A 341 -4.60 2.02 -5.47
N VAL A 342 -3.89 2.74 -4.60
CA VAL A 342 -4.34 4.00 -3.99
C VAL A 342 -4.60 5.09 -5.03
N ALA A 343 -3.98 5.02 -6.20
CA ALA A 343 -4.21 5.94 -7.31
C ALA A 343 -5.48 5.62 -8.12
N SER A 344 -6.25 4.60 -7.75
CA SER A 344 -7.49 4.22 -8.45
C SER A 344 -8.62 5.24 -8.33
N ASP A 345 -8.65 5.95 -7.20
CA ASP A 345 -9.65 6.96 -6.88
C ASP A 345 -8.97 8.24 -6.40
N PRO A 346 -8.45 9.06 -7.33
CA PRO A 346 -7.70 10.27 -6.99
C PRO A 346 -8.49 11.23 -6.13
N LYS A 347 -9.80 11.34 -6.34
CA LYS A 347 -10.68 12.20 -5.55
C LYS A 347 -10.80 11.71 -4.11
N LYS A 348 -11.03 10.40 -3.89
CA LYS A 348 -11.05 9.82 -2.54
C LYS A 348 -9.72 10.04 -1.84
N SER A 349 -8.60 9.76 -2.51
CA SER A 349 -7.25 9.92 -1.94
C SER A 349 -6.93 11.37 -1.58
N ALA A 350 -7.26 12.33 -2.46
CA ALA A 350 -7.06 13.75 -2.19
C ALA A 350 -7.93 14.26 -1.03
N MET A 351 -9.22 13.92 -1.02
CA MET A 351 -10.12 14.31 0.07
C MET A 351 -9.70 13.67 1.41
N TYR A 352 -9.31 12.41 1.40
CA TYR A 352 -8.77 11.75 2.58
C TYR A 352 -7.54 12.47 3.14
N ARG A 353 -6.54 12.78 2.29
CA ARG A 353 -5.34 13.51 2.72
C ARG A 353 -5.66 14.92 3.22
N ALA A 354 -6.60 15.61 2.59
CA ALA A 354 -7.10 16.90 3.05
C ALA A 354 -7.74 16.82 4.45
N PHE A 355 -8.57 15.82 4.71
CA PHE A 355 -9.16 15.60 6.02
C PHE A 355 -8.06 15.31 7.05
N VAL A 356 -7.16 14.35 6.77
CA VAL A 356 -6.05 13.99 7.66
C VAL A 356 -5.20 15.22 7.98
N ARG A 357 -4.81 16.02 6.98
CA ARG A 357 -4.00 17.23 7.19
C ARG A 357 -4.69 18.27 8.08
N ALA A 358 -6.00 18.50 7.90
CA ALA A 358 -6.77 19.38 8.77
C ALA A 358 -6.78 18.86 10.21
N TRP A 359 -7.03 17.56 10.38
CA TRP A 359 -7.02 16.93 11.71
C TRP A 359 -5.64 16.99 12.37
N GLU A 360 -4.56 16.68 11.64
CA GLU A 360 -3.20 16.75 12.15
C GLU A 360 -2.83 18.16 12.57
N SER A 361 -3.20 19.17 11.77
CA SER A 361 -3.00 20.59 12.10
C SER A 361 -3.75 20.99 13.37
N CYS A 362 -5.02 20.60 13.48
CA CYS A 362 -5.83 20.84 14.68
C CYS A 362 -5.28 20.12 15.92
N SER A 363 -4.79 18.90 15.77
CA SER A 363 -4.19 18.10 16.84
C SER A 363 -2.86 18.70 17.32
N LEU A 364 -1.98 19.09 16.38
CA LEU A 364 -0.72 19.78 16.67
C LEU A 364 -0.95 21.12 17.38
N ALA A 365 -2.02 21.83 17.04
CA ALA A 365 -2.43 23.06 17.72
C ALA A 365 -3.08 22.83 19.11
N GLY A 366 -3.21 21.58 19.56
CA GLY A 366 -3.84 21.22 20.84
C GLY A 366 -5.36 21.37 20.87
N LYS A 367 -5.99 21.60 19.70
CA LYS A 367 -7.44 21.85 19.56
C LYS A 367 -8.27 20.58 19.32
N CYS A 368 -7.63 19.52 18.82
CA CYS A 368 -8.27 18.22 18.59
C CYS A 368 -7.65 17.15 19.50
N GLN A 369 -8.35 16.78 20.58
CA GLN A 369 -7.89 15.80 21.56
C GLN A 369 -8.65 14.50 21.45
N LEU A 370 -7.96 13.37 21.68
CA LEU A 370 -8.55 12.04 21.69
C LEU A 370 -9.55 11.81 22.85
N SER A 371 -9.60 12.70 23.84
CA SER A 371 -10.63 12.70 24.89
C SER A 371 -11.99 13.22 24.41
N ASP A 372 -12.05 13.91 23.27
CA ASP A 372 -13.32 14.34 22.66
C ASP A 372 -13.94 13.18 21.88
N ALA A 373 -15.15 12.77 22.29
CA ALA A 373 -15.88 11.68 21.66
C ALA A 373 -16.15 11.92 20.17
N ARG A 374 -16.30 13.17 19.73
CA ARG A 374 -16.50 13.53 18.30
C ARG A 374 -15.25 13.24 17.48
N ILE A 375 -14.06 13.50 18.04
CA ILE A 375 -12.77 13.21 17.41
C ILE A 375 -12.57 11.69 17.32
N GLN A 376 -12.86 10.96 18.41
CA GLN A 376 -12.79 9.49 18.42
C GLN A 376 -13.72 8.86 17.38
N ALA A 377 -14.98 9.31 17.32
CA ALA A 377 -15.96 8.83 16.36
C ALA A 377 -15.54 9.14 14.91
N MET A 378 -15.03 10.34 14.65
CA MET A 378 -14.51 10.72 13.33
C MET A 378 -13.32 9.85 12.92
N LEU A 379 -12.34 9.66 13.80
CA LEU A 379 -11.14 8.88 13.49
C LEU A 379 -11.45 7.41 13.24
N ARG A 380 -12.50 6.87 13.86
CA ARG A 380 -13.00 5.51 13.58
C ARG A 380 -13.43 5.35 12.13
N PHE A 381 -13.95 6.39 11.48
CA PHE A 381 -14.25 6.36 10.04
C PHE A 381 -13.01 6.60 9.19
N LEU A 382 -12.16 7.55 9.60
CA LEU A 382 -10.96 7.93 8.85
C LEU A 382 -9.94 6.78 8.74
N ILE A 383 -9.76 5.99 9.81
CA ILE A 383 -8.80 4.87 9.84
C ILE A 383 -9.18 3.72 8.90
N LYS A 384 -10.44 3.64 8.45
CA LYS A 384 -10.85 2.62 7.47
C LYS A 384 -10.30 2.90 6.09
N LEU A 385 -10.28 4.16 5.65
CA LEU A 385 -10.05 4.50 4.23
C LEU A 385 -8.75 3.95 3.60
N PRO A 386 -7.66 3.75 4.36
CA PRO A 386 -6.43 3.10 3.87
C PRO A 386 -6.43 1.56 3.90
N GLU A 387 -7.52 0.93 4.36
CA GLU A 387 -7.75 -0.51 4.21
C GLU A 387 -7.66 -0.89 2.73
N HIS A 388 -7.01 -2.03 2.43
CA HIS A 388 -6.57 -2.38 1.07
C HIS A 388 -7.67 -2.73 0.06
N THR A 389 -8.94 -2.72 0.45
CA THR A 389 -10.07 -3.05 -0.44
C THR A 389 -10.96 -1.83 -0.74
N TRP A 390 -10.91 -1.37 -1.98
CA TRP A 390 -11.61 -0.17 -2.49
C TRP A 390 -12.59 -0.49 -3.63
N GLY A 391 -12.51 -1.70 -4.17
CA GLY A 391 -13.28 -2.24 -5.27
C GLY A 391 -13.59 -3.71 -5.01
N ALA A 392 -14.03 -4.43 -6.03
CA ALA A 392 -14.36 -5.85 -5.91
C ALA A 392 -13.44 -6.74 -6.76
N HIS A 393 -13.70 -8.04 -6.77
CA HIS A 393 -13.03 -9.03 -7.61
C HIS A 393 -13.98 -9.55 -8.70
N ASP A 394 -13.42 -10.06 -9.79
CA ASP A 394 -14.16 -10.92 -10.72
C ASP A 394 -15.32 -10.31 -11.54
N PHE A 395 -15.34 -8.99 -11.83
CA PHE A 395 -16.14 -8.50 -12.97
C PHE A 395 -15.46 -8.86 -14.29
N LEU A 396 -15.53 -10.14 -14.65
CA LEU A 396 -14.96 -10.76 -15.84
C LEU A 396 -15.68 -10.33 -17.13
N ASP A 397 -15.99 -9.05 -17.29
CA ASP A 397 -16.33 -8.52 -18.60
C ASP A 397 -15.05 -8.40 -19.42
N HIS A 398 -14.58 -9.51 -20.00
CA HIS A 398 -13.34 -9.55 -20.79
C HIS A 398 -13.55 -9.12 -22.24
N VAL A 399 -14.68 -8.48 -22.55
CA VAL A 399 -15.12 -8.22 -23.93
C VAL A 399 -15.31 -6.73 -24.16
N HIS A 400 -16.05 -6.03 -23.31
CA HIS A 400 -16.42 -4.63 -23.52
C HIS A 400 -15.32 -3.67 -23.03
N TRP A 401 -14.20 -3.67 -23.75
CA TRP A 401 -13.01 -2.89 -23.41
C TRP A 401 -13.04 -1.45 -23.93
N SER A 402 -13.67 -1.20 -25.08
CA SER A 402 -13.72 0.15 -25.66
C SER A 402 -14.56 1.09 -24.78
N ASN A 403 -14.27 2.40 -24.83
CA ASN A 403 -15.05 3.39 -24.07
C ASN A 403 -16.55 3.37 -24.44
N ALA A 404 -16.87 3.10 -25.71
CA ALA A 404 -18.24 3.00 -26.18
C ALA A 404 -18.95 1.76 -25.62
N ASP A 405 -18.28 0.61 -25.66
CA ASP A 405 -18.83 -0.62 -25.10
C ASP A 405 -19.00 -0.52 -23.59
N LEU A 406 -17.98 0.00 -22.88
CA LEU A 406 -18.04 0.31 -21.45
C LEU A 406 -19.25 1.22 -21.14
N ALA A 407 -19.45 2.30 -21.89
CA ALA A 407 -20.58 3.20 -21.68
C ALA A 407 -21.94 2.50 -21.86
N ASN A 408 -22.05 1.59 -22.84
CA ASN A 408 -23.27 0.81 -23.08
C ASN A 408 -23.53 -0.17 -21.93
N VAL A 409 -22.53 -0.96 -21.54
CA VAL A 409 -22.73 -1.96 -20.47
C VAL A 409 -23.00 -1.34 -19.10
N ARG A 410 -22.48 -0.12 -18.83
CA ARG A 410 -22.82 0.66 -17.63
C ARG A 410 -24.28 1.09 -17.56
N GLN A 411 -24.97 1.21 -18.69
CA GLN A 411 -26.38 1.62 -18.73
C GLN A 411 -27.34 0.43 -18.67
N THR A 412 -26.93 -0.73 -19.19
CA THR A 412 -27.83 -1.88 -19.39
C THR A 412 -27.75 -2.94 -18.31
N LYS A 413 -26.66 -2.98 -17.53
CA LYS A 413 -26.50 -3.91 -16.41
C LYS A 413 -26.78 -3.15 -15.12
N GLU A 414 -27.98 -3.33 -14.54
CA GLU A 414 -28.41 -2.71 -13.26
C GLU A 414 -27.47 -3.00 -12.06
N ASN A 415 -26.49 -3.90 -12.23
CA ASN A 415 -25.61 -4.39 -11.17
C ASN A 415 -24.12 -4.31 -11.52
N TRP A 416 -23.63 -3.22 -12.11
CA TRP A 416 -22.17 -3.05 -12.09
C TRP A 416 -21.74 -2.66 -10.68
N ILE A 417 -21.38 -3.68 -9.89
CA ILE A 417 -21.11 -3.62 -8.46
C ILE A 417 -19.95 -2.69 -8.10
N ASN A 418 -19.03 -2.39 -9.03
CA ASN A 418 -18.03 -1.34 -8.82
C ASN A 418 -18.69 0.03 -8.54
N ASP A 419 -19.79 0.36 -9.26
CA ASP A 419 -20.95 1.25 -8.95
C ASP A 419 -21.28 1.49 -7.46
N LYS A 420 -21.00 0.49 -6.63
CA LYS A 420 -21.38 0.42 -5.23
C LYS A 420 -20.18 0.14 -4.30
N CYS A 421 -18.93 0.12 -4.77
CA CYS A 421 -17.77 -0.19 -3.90
C CYS A 421 -17.06 1.05 -3.34
N ARG A 422 -17.40 2.27 -3.82
CA ARG A 422 -16.69 3.49 -3.43
C ARG A 422 -16.99 3.95 -2.01
N ASP A 423 -16.02 3.78 -1.11
CA ASP A 423 -16.09 4.18 0.31
C ASP A 423 -16.00 5.69 0.61
N ILE A 424 -16.23 6.57 -0.37
CA ILE A 424 -16.14 8.03 -0.15
C ILE A 424 -17.17 8.53 0.88
N GLU A 425 -18.24 7.76 1.11
CA GLU A 425 -19.25 8.04 2.15
C GLU A 425 -18.67 8.01 3.57
N LEU A 426 -17.59 7.28 3.83
CA LEU A 426 -16.95 7.27 5.16
C LEU A 426 -16.31 8.63 5.50
N LEU A 427 -15.86 9.39 4.50
CA LEU A 427 -15.43 10.77 4.72
C LEU A 427 -16.61 11.66 5.15
N ARG A 428 -17.82 11.41 4.61
CA ARG A 428 -19.04 12.13 5.04
C ARG A 428 -19.45 11.73 6.45
N ASN A 429 -19.42 10.43 6.78
CA ASN A 429 -19.69 9.95 8.15
C ASN A 429 -18.68 10.53 9.15
N GLY A 430 -17.40 10.65 8.78
CA GLY A 430 -16.39 11.34 9.59
C GLY A 430 -16.72 12.82 9.80
N MET A 431 -17.18 13.52 8.76
CA MET A 431 -17.63 14.91 8.85
C MET A 431 -18.86 15.09 9.73
N ASP A 432 -19.81 14.16 9.66
CA ASP A 432 -21.03 14.20 10.46
C ASP A 432 -20.75 13.87 11.93
N ALA A 433 -19.82 12.94 12.20
CA ALA A 433 -19.34 12.62 13.54
C ALA A 433 -18.70 13.81 14.26
N LEU A 434 -18.13 14.78 13.51
CA LEU A 434 -17.61 16.02 14.09
C LEU A 434 -18.71 16.94 14.64
N GLY A 435 -19.96 16.82 14.18
CA GLY A 435 -21.07 17.68 14.62
C GLY A 435 -20.77 19.18 14.43
N ASP A 436 -20.65 19.89 15.54
CA ASP A 436 -20.32 21.32 15.66
C ASP A 436 -18.84 21.60 16.01
N HIS A 437 -17.98 20.58 16.03
CA HIS A 437 -16.56 20.75 16.34
C HIS A 437 -15.86 21.64 15.27
N PRO A 438 -15.02 22.63 15.65
CA PRO A 438 -14.38 23.57 14.72
C PRO A 438 -13.55 22.93 13.59
N LEU A 439 -12.98 21.74 13.83
CA LEU A 439 -12.31 20.93 12.80
C LEU A 439 -13.17 20.73 11.55
N ARG A 440 -14.51 20.65 11.69
CA ARG A 440 -15.40 20.47 10.54
C ARG A 440 -15.25 21.61 9.53
N ASP A 441 -15.06 22.85 9.98
CA ASP A 441 -14.86 23.99 9.09
C ASP A 441 -13.43 24.05 8.53
N GLU A 442 -12.43 23.54 9.26
CA GLU A 442 -11.08 23.34 8.73
C GLU A 442 -11.07 22.34 7.57
N VAL A 443 -11.77 21.20 7.72
CA VAL A 443 -11.89 20.20 6.64
C VAL A 443 -12.67 20.75 5.45
N LYS A 444 -13.75 21.53 5.67
CA LYS A 444 -14.48 22.18 4.57
C LYS A 444 -13.58 23.11 3.76
N ARG A 445 -12.74 23.93 4.40
CA ARG A 445 -11.80 24.81 3.70
C ARG A 445 -10.81 24.01 2.85
N GLU A 446 -10.27 22.93 3.39
CA GLU A 446 -9.39 22.03 2.62
C GLU A 446 -10.12 21.40 1.42
N TYR A 447 -11.40 21.05 1.55
CA TYR A 447 -12.21 20.55 0.44
C TYR A 447 -12.57 21.63 -0.59
N GLU A 448 -12.82 22.86 -0.16
CA GLU A 448 -13.02 24.01 -1.05
C GLU A 448 -11.78 24.23 -1.91
N ASP A 449 -10.59 24.13 -1.31
CA ASP A 449 -9.31 24.21 -2.00
C ASP A 449 -9.04 23.02 -2.93
N LEU A 450 -9.78 21.92 -2.83
CA LEU A 450 -9.72 20.78 -3.77
C LEU A 450 -10.70 20.90 -4.93
N GLN A 451 -11.66 21.83 -4.90
CA GLN A 451 -12.65 21.94 -5.96
C GLN A 451 -11.99 22.21 -7.31
N ALA A 452 -12.37 21.40 -8.30
CA ALA A 452 -11.89 21.48 -9.67
C ALA A 452 -12.53 22.67 -10.40
N LYS A 453 -12.11 23.88 -10.02
CA LYS A 453 -12.55 25.15 -10.59
C LYS A 453 -11.43 25.78 -11.38
N MET A 454 -11.77 26.37 -12.53
CA MET A 454 -10.83 27.19 -13.29
C MET A 454 -10.28 28.32 -12.41
N PRO A 455 -8.96 28.61 -12.48
CA PRO A 455 -8.38 29.71 -11.74
C PRO A 455 -8.92 31.05 -12.23
N ASP A 456 -8.97 32.05 -11.34
CA ASP A 456 -9.27 33.43 -11.73
C ASP A 456 -8.14 33.98 -12.58
N LEU A 457 -8.46 34.35 -13.83
CA LEU A 457 -7.51 34.85 -14.81
C LEU A 457 -7.40 36.38 -14.81
N LYS A 458 -8.06 37.07 -13.87
CA LYS A 458 -7.96 38.52 -13.77
C LYS A 458 -6.50 38.95 -13.54
N GLY A 459 -6.02 39.86 -14.40
CA GLY A 459 -4.66 40.38 -14.34
C GLY A 459 -3.61 39.53 -15.06
N TYR A 460 -3.98 38.36 -15.59
CA TYR A 460 -3.10 37.59 -16.45
C TYR A 460 -3.04 38.18 -17.87
N SER A 461 -1.87 38.11 -18.48
CA SER A 461 -1.62 38.43 -19.88
C SER A 461 -1.01 37.24 -20.62
N PRO A 462 -1.28 37.05 -21.93
CA PRO A 462 -0.61 36.03 -22.73
C PRO A 462 0.91 36.20 -22.75
N ALA A 463 1.64 35.09 -22.75
CA ALA A 463 3.09 35.05 -22.87
C ALA A 463 3.55 33.90 -23.78
N SER A 464 4.81 33.94 -24.21
CA SER A 464 5.38 32.93 -25.11
C SER A 464 6.23 31.90 -24.37
N LEU A 465 6.11 30.63 -24.75
CA LEU A 465 7.00 29.56 -24.24
C LEU A 465 8.47 29.73 -24.68
N ALA A 466 8.73 30.55 -25.71
CA ALA A 466 10.10 30.86 -26.13
C ALA A 466 10.83 31.79 -25.14
N GLU A 467 10.06 32.56 -24.35
CA GLU A 467 10.57 33.52 -23.40
C GLU A 467 11.10 32.86 -22.13
N GLN A 468 11.94 33.60 -21.43
CA GLN A 468 12.40 33.27 -20.09
C GLN A 468 11.94 34.39 -19.16
N PHE A 469 11.46 34.01 -17.99
CA PHE A 469 10.89 34.95 -17.03
C PHE A 469 11.83 35.10 -15.84
N THR A 470 12.14 36.35 -15.49
CA THR A 470 12.87 36.67 -14.26
C THR A 470 11.87 37.27 -13.28
N CYS A 471 11.60 36.55 -12.21
CA CYS A 471 10.60 36.91 -11.21
C CYS A 471 11.19 37.82 -10.13
N PRO A 472 10.33 38.54 -9.38
CA PRO A 472 10.77 39.27 -8.19
C PRO A 472 11.60 38.36 -7.27
N GLY A 473 12.72 38.88 -6.76
CA GLY A 473 13.71 38.10 -6.01
C GLY A 473 14.76 37.38 -6.86
N GLY A 474 14.67 37.44 -8.20
CA GLY A 474 15.70 36.96 -9.12
C GLY A 474 15.57 35.49 -9.55
N MET A 475 14.49 34.81 -9.16
CA MET A 475 14.19 33.46 -9.63
C MET A 475 13.96 33.48 -11.14
N ILE A 476 14.55 32.52 -11.86
CA ILE A 476 14.36 32.42 -13.31
C ILE A 476 13.61 31.16 -13.66
N VAL A 477 12.58 31.32 -14.49
CA VAL A 477 11.69 30.24 -14.95
C VAL A 477 11.67 30.21 -16.48
N LYS A 478 11.75 29.01 -17.07
CA LYS A 478 11.50 28.78 -18.50
C LYS A 478 10.74 27.47 -18.71
N PHE A 479 9.76 27.52 -19.60
CA PHE A 479 8.92 26.37 -19.95
C PHE A 479 9.37 25.70 -21.27
N GLY A 480 9.24 24.38 -21.31
CA GLY A 480 9.39 23.58 -22.52
C GLY A 480 8.13 23.59 -23.38
N LYS A 481 8.20 22.98 -24.57
CA LYS A 481 7.05 22.84 -25.47
C LYS A 481 5.92 22.00 -24.87
N ASP A 482 6.26 21.08 -23.97
CA ASP A 482 5.32 20.24 -23.23
C ASP A 482 4.77 20.90 -21.96
N GLY A 483 5.19 22.14 -21.67
CA GLY A 483 4.80 22.88 -20.47
C GLY A 483 5.60 22.54 -19.22
N SER A 484 6.58 21.62 -19.30
CA SER A 484 7.49 21.33 -18.20
C SER A 484 8.44 22.51 -17.93
N LEU A 485 9.00 22.58 -16.73
CA LEU A 485 10.07 23.52 -16.41
C LEU A 485 11.39 22.98 -16.97
N ILE A 486 11.96 23.70 -17.94
CA ILE A 486 13.30 23.42 -18.51
C ILE A 486 14.36 24.40 -17.99
N ARG A 487 13.97 25.33 -17.12
CA ARG A 487 14.85 26.18 -16.32
C ARG A 487 14.14 26.57 -15.02
N LEU A 488 14.83 26.38 -13.89
CA LEU A 488 14.41 26.81 -12.56
C LEU A 488 15.67 27.21 -11.77
N PHE A 489 15.99 28.50 -11.82
CA PHE A 489 17.18 29.03 -11.18
C PHE A 489 16.87 29.57 -9.78
N ASP A 490 17.57 29.06 -8.78
CA ASP A 490 17.56 29.59 -7.42
C ASP A 490 18.56 30.75 -7.27
N PRO A 491 18.09 32.00 -7.08
CA PRO A 491 18.96 33.16 -7.02
C PRO A 491 19.82 33.24 -5.75
N LEU A 492 19.45 32.52 -4.69
CA LEU A 492 20.17 32.54 -3.41
C LEU A 492 21.35 31.57 -3.43
N THR A 493 21.12 30.33 -3.83
CA THR A 493 22.16 29.30 -3.95
C THR A 493 22.91 29.36 -5.29
N LYS A 494 22.45 30.20 -6.22
CA LYS A 494 22.97 30.33 -7.59
C LYS A 494 22.94 29.00 -8.37
N ARG A 495 21.95 28.15 -8.08
CA ARG A 495 21.84 26.80 -8.64
C ARG A 495 20.72 26.71 -9.67
N GLU A 496 20.99 25.98 -10.75
CA GLU A 496 20.00 25.57 -11.74
C GLU A 496 19.43 24.20 -11.36
N TRP A 497 18.11 24.09 -11.27
CA TRP A 497 17.43 22.85 -10.87
C TRP A 497 16.77 22.10 -12.03
N ALA A 498 16.64 22.73 -13.20
CA ALA A 498 16.02 22.13 -14.38
C ALA A 498 16.79 22.47 -15.66
N SER A 499 16.73 21.55 -16.62
CA SER A 499 17.30 21.72 -17.96
C SER A 499 16.39 21.04 -19.00
N PRO A 500 16.59 21.24 -20.32
CA PRO A 500 15.84 20.50 -21.34
C PRO A 500 15.94 18.97 -21.23
N SER A 501 17.08 18.45 -20.73
CA SER A 501 17.29 17.01 -20.49
C SER A 501 16.92 16.56 -19.07
N SER A 502 16.63 17.50 -18.17
CA SER A 502 16.27 17.25 -16.77
C SER A 502 15.12 18.20 -16.39
N PRO A 503 13.91 18.00 -16.97
CA PRO A 503 12.79 18.89 -16.73
C PRO A 503 12.12 18.60 -15.38
N LEU A 504 11.56 19.63 -14.77
CA LEU A 504 10.66 19.52 -13.62
C LEU A 504 9.22 19.73 -14.07
N CYS A 505 8.25 19.30 -13.26
CA CYS A 505 6.82 19.61 -13.47
C CYS A 505 6.26 19.03 -14.78
N ARG A 506 6.73 17.86 -15.21
CA ARG A 506 6.32 17.24 -16.47
C ARG A 506 5.05 16.42 -16.29
N LEU A 507 4.01 16.69 -17.07
CA LEU A 507 2.86 15.80 -17.16
C LEU A 507 3.16 14.63 -18.10
N THR A 508 2.77 13.42 -17.71
CA THR A 508 2.85 12.23 -18.56
C THR A 508 1.50 11.54 -18.65
N TYR A 509 1.21 10.99 -19.83
CA TYR A 509 0.08 10.12 -20.08
C TYR A 509 0.59 8.86 -20.78
N ASP A 510 0.43 7.73 -20.11
CA ASP A 510 0.92 6.43 -20.57
C ASP A 510 -0.26 5.49 -20.80
N THR A 511 -0.22 4.72 -21.88
CA THR A 511 -1.14 3.62 -22.15
C THR A 511 -0.36 2.31 -22.22
N PHE A 512 -0.99 1.24 -21.77
CA PHE A 512 -0.38 -0.10 -21.71
C PHE A 512 -1.15 -1.09 -22.60
N ILE A 513 -0.56 -2.26 -22.79
CA ILE A 513 -1.19 -3.37 -23.53
C ILE A 513 -1.17 -4.63 -22.69
N GLU A 514 -1.93 -5.64 -23.12
CA GLU A 514 -2.02 -6.94 -22.44
C GLU A 514 -0.66 -7.58 -22.17
N GLU A 515 0.29 -7.46 -23.11
CA GLU A 515 1.64 -7.98 -22.96
C GLU A 515 2.41 -7.36 -21.78
N ASP A 516 2.13 -6.11 -21.39
CA ASP A 516 2.75 -5.50 -20.20
C ASP A 516 2.34 -6.25 -18.93
N PHE A 517 1.07 -6.61 -18.83
CA PHE A 517 0.54 -7.40 -17.72
C PHE A 517 1.09 -8.83 -17.73
N ILE A 518 1.19 -9.45 -18.90
CA ILE A 518 1.78 -10.79 -19.06
C ILE A 518 3.27 -10.77 -18.65
N GLN A 519 4.03 -9.74 -19.03
CA GLN A 519 5.43 -9.59 -18.65
C GLN A 519 5.61 -9.39 -17.15
N MET A 520 4.82 -8.49 -16.57
CA MET A 520 4.83 -8.29 -15.13
C MET A 520 4.43 -9.58 -14.40
N ALA A 521 3.39 -10.29 -14.85
CA ALA A 521 2.93 -11.54 -14.24
C ALA A 521 4.00 -12.64 -14.25
N LYS A 522 4.81 -12.75 -15.32
CA LYS A 522 5.96 -13.68 -15.38
C LYS A 522 7.01 -13.41 -14.31
N LEU A 523 7.10 -12.17 -13.87
CA LEU A 523 8.11 -11.72 -12.92
C LEU A 523 7.53 -11.71 -11.49
N TYR A 524 6.25 -11.39 -11.33
CA TYR A 524 5.65 -11.12 -10.02
C TYR A 524 4.74 -12.21 -9.45
N ASN A 525 4.12 -13.03 -10.30
CA ASN A 525 3.19 -14.05 -9.79
C ASN A 525 3.95 -15.08 -8.95
N TYR A 526 3.27 -15.60 -7.92
CA TYR A 526 3.83 -16.61 -7.02
C TYR A 526 3.09 -17.95 -7.09
N GLU A 527 2.13 -18.21 -6.19
CA GLU A 527 1.32 -19.44 -6.19
C GLU A 527 0.04 -19.26 -7.03
N ALA A 528 -0.52 -18.05 -7.07
CA ALA A 528 -1.66 -17.66 -7.89
C ALA A 528 -1.33 -16.46 -8.82
N GLY A 529 -2.31 -15.97 -9.57
CA GLY A 529 -2.19 -14.72 -10.33
C GLY A 529 -2.44 -13.50 -9.44
N VAL A 530 -1.66 -12.42 -9.59
CA VAL A 530 -1.66 -11.22 -8.73
C VAL A 530 -2.88 -10.29 -8.86
N GLY A 531 -3.78 -10.52 -9.82
CA GLY A 531 -4.86 -9.57 -10.09
C GLY A 531 -4.38 -8.23 -10.70
N TYR A 532 -3.32 -8.29 -11.50
CA TYR A 532 -2.91 -7.25 -12.45
C TYR A 532 -2.98 -7.82 -13.87
N ASP A 533 -4.17 -7.93 -14.41
CA ASP A 533 -4.39 -8.35 -15.79
C ASP A 533 -5.44 -7.48 -16.50
N LYS A 534 -5.42 -7.56 -17.83
CA LYS A 534 -6.40 -6.94 -18.73
C LYS A 534 -6.73 -7.92 -19.87
N PRO A 535 -7.32 -9.08 -19.56
CA PRO A 535 -7.45 -10.19 -20.50
C PRO A 535 -8.30 -9.80 -21.71
N ASN A 536 -7.82 -10.22 -22.88
CA ASN A 536 -8.41 -9.97 -24.19
C ASN A 536 -8.53 -8.47 -24.56
N VAL A 537 -7.87 -7.55 -23.84
CA VAL A 537 -7.90 -6.13 -24.22
C VAL A 537 -7.26 -5.92 -25.60
N THR A 538 -6.25 -6.73 -25.94
CA THR A 538 -5.61 -6.71 -27.26
C THR A 538 -6.59 -7.07 -28.35
N ASP A 539 -7.37 -8.13 -28.17
CA ASP A 539 -8.28 -8.65 -29.20
C ASP A 539 -9.54 -7.79 -29.36
N ASN A 540 -10.03 -7.19 -28.27
CA ASN A 540 -11.31 -6.46 -28.29
C ASN A 540 -11.17 -4.94 -28.48
N ALA A 541 -10.05 -4.33 -28.09
CA ALA A 541 -9.87 -2.87 -28.16
C ALA A 541 -8.56 -2.40 -28.79
N HIS A 542 -7.62 -3.32 -29.05
CA HIS A 542 -6.34 -3.04 -29.71
C HIS A 542 -5.59 -1.82 -29.12
N PRO A 543 -5.33 -1.73 -27.81
CA PRO A 543 -4.59 -0.63 -27.22
C PRO A 543 -3.14 -0.59 -27.74
N GLU A 544 -2.51 0.58 -27.61
CA GLU A 544 -1.12 0.83 -27.97
C GLU A 544 -0.31 1.11 -26.71
N LYS A 545 0.86 0.48 -26.58
CA LYS A 545 1.81 0.78 -25.51
C LYS A 545 2.56 2.04 -25.87
N LYS A 546 2.28 3.16 -25.18
CA LYS A 546 2.86 4.45 -25.56
C LYS A 546 2.84 5.45 -24.41
N ARG A 547 3.95 6.18 -24.26
CA ARG A 547 3.99 7.48 -23.58
C ARG A 547 3.64 8.56 -24.59
N TRP A 548 2.52 9.22 -24.40
CA TRP A 548 1.99 10.19 -25.37
C TRP A 548 2.64 11.55 -25.20
N ASP A 549 2.93 12.20 -26.33
CA ASP A 549 3.48 13.55 -26.34
C ASP A 549 2.47 14.56 -25.79
N MET A 550 2.97 15.46 -24.96
CA MET A 550 2.22 16.57 -24.36
C MET A 550 2.66 17.89 -25.00
N GLU A 551 1.73 18.83 -25.13
CA GLU A 551 1.99 20.16 -25.66
C GLU A 551 1.30 21.22 -24.82
N ALA A 552 2.04 22.27 -24.48
CA ALA A 552 1.50 23.50 -23.92
C ALA A 552 0.94 24.38 -25.05
N THR A 553 -0.38 24.48 -25.08
CA THR A 553 -1.14 25.25 -26.08
C THR A 553 -1.37 26.71 -25.70
N GLY A 554 -1.02 27.08 -24.46
CA GLY A 554 -1.12 28.46 -24.00
C GLY A 554 -0.35 28.66 -22.70
N LEU A 555 0.22 29.85 -22.55
CA LEU A 555 0.86 30.35 -21.34
C LEU A 555 0.28 31.73 -21.03
N LEU A 556 -0.20 31.89 -19.81
CA LEU A 556 -0.55 33.18 -19.23
C LEU A 556 0.40 33.48 -18.08
N ILE A 557 0.72 34.75 -17.90
CA ILE A 557 1.52 35.25 -16.78
C ILE A 557 0.81 36.41 -16.09
N LYS A 558 0.89 36.44 -14.76
CA LYS A 558 0.59 37.60 -13.93
C LYS A 558 1.82 37.84 -13.06
N MET A 559 2.40 39.03 -13.15
CA MET A 559 3.56 39.41 -12.34
C MET A 559 3.18 40.59 -11.46
N ASP A 560 3.45 40.49 -10.16
CA ASP A 560 3.34 41.60 -9.22
C ASP A 560 4.72 41.97 -8.64
N SER A 561 4.75 42.87 -7.64
CA SER A 561 6.01 43.32 -7.04
C SER A 561 6.75 42.24 -6.24
N THR A 562 6.10 41.11 -5.96
CA THR A 562 6.58 40.08 -5.03
C THR A 562 6.64 38.67 -5.63
N SER A 563 5.89 38.40 -6.70
CA SER A 563 5.75 37.07 -7.27
C SER A 563 5.46 37.07 -8.79
N CYS A 564 5.71 35.93 -9.41
CA CYS A 564 5.14 35.54 -10.67
C CYS A 564 4.12 34.42 -10.45
N ASP A 565 2.97 34.56 -11.11
CA ASP A 565 2.03 33.47 -11.32
C ASP A 565 2.00 33.12 -12.81
N PHE A 566 2.09 31.83 -13.12
CA PHE A 566 2.00 31.27 -14.45
C PHE A 566 0.79 30.34 -14.54
N MET A 567 0.07 30.37 -15.66
CA MET A 567 -0.96 29.37 -15.97
C MET A 567 -0.69 28.79 -17.36
N LEU A 568 -0.42 27.48 -17.41
CA LEU A 568 -0.27 26.74 -18.65
C LEU A 568 -1.52 25.95 -18.95
N ARG A 569 -1.91 25.93 -20.24
CA ARG A 569 -2.88 24.98 -20.76
C ARG A 569 -2.15 23.89 -21.54
N VAL A 570 -2.10 22.69 -20.99
CA VAL A 570 -1.39 21.53 -21.55
C VAL A 570 -2.38 20.47 -22.01
N MET A 571 -2.11 19.77 -23.10
CA MET A 571 -2.90 18.63 -23.54
C MET A 571 -2.04 17.63 -24.32
N THR A 572 -2.53 16.41 -24.47
CA THR A 572 -1.91 15.44 -25.39
C THR A 572 -1.99 15.92 -26.84
N VAL A 573 -0.93 15.70 -27.62
CA VAL A 573 -0.88 16.11 -29.03
C VAL A 573 -1.86 15.28 -29.86
N ASP A 574 -1.79 13.95 -29.70
CA ASP A 574 -2.62 13.03 -30.47
C ASP A 574 -4.06 13.00 -29.95
N ASN A 575 -5.04 13.26 -30.82
CA ASN A 575 -6.43 13.29 -30.45
C ASN A 575 -6.98 11.90 -30.05
N GLN A 576 -6.35 10.82 -30.50
CA GLN A 576 -6.80 9.47 -30.16
C GLN A 576 -6.75 9.20 -28.65
N THR A 577 -5.88 9.88 -27.91
CA THR A 577 -5.82 9.73 -26.45
C THR A 577 -7.11 10.17 -25.76
N ARG A 578 -7.87 11.11 -26.37
CA ARG A 578 -9.13 11.66 -25.84
C ARG A 578 -10.37 10.96 -26.41
N THR A 579 -10.26 10.40 -27.63
CA THR A 579 -11.39 9.76 -28.31
C THR A 579 -11.43 8.24 -28.12
N LYS A 580 -10.28 7.58 -28.05
CA LYS A 580 -10.15 6.13 -27.83
C LYS A 580 -9.83 5.78 -26.38
N TYR A 581 -8.92 6.53 -25.76
CA TYR A 581 -8.49 6.30 -24.37
C TYR A 581 -9.12 7.32 -23.41
N GLY A 582 -8.55 7.45 -22.22
CA GLY A 582 -9.08 8.27 -21.12
C GLY A 582 -8.36 9.58 -20.87
N ALA A 583 -7.52 10.10 -21.78
CA ALA A 583 -6.80 11.34 -21.51
C ALA A 583 -7.76 12.52 -21.22
N PRO A 584 -7.47 13.40 -20.25
CA PRO A 584 -8.21 14.64 -20.04
C PRO A 584 -8.25 15.52 -21.31
N GLN A 585 -9.32 16.31 -21.46
CA GLN A 585 -9.40 17.31 -22.54
C GLN A 585 -8.27 18.31 -22.45
N ALA A 586 -7.96 18.76 -21.23
CA ALA A 586 -6.84 19.65 -20.95
C ALA A 586 -6.42 19.55 -19.49
N PHE A 587 -5.17 19.94 -19.25
CA PHE A 587 -4.62 20.25 -17.94
C PHE A 587 -4.39 21.75 -17.86
N TYR A 588 -4.73 22.34 -16.73
CA TYR A 588 -4.37 23.70 -16.36
C TYR A 588 -3.37 23.62 -15.21
N VAL A 589 -2.12 23.99 -15.50
CA VAL A 589 -1.04 23.97 -14.51
C VAL A 589 -0.77 25.39 -14.06
N THR A 590 -1.02 25.68 -12.79
CA THR A 590 -0.72 26.99 -12.20
C THR A 590 0.55 26.91 -11.37
N LEU A 591 1.52 27.79 -11.60
CA LEU A 591 2.75 27.88 -10.80
C LEU A 591 2.86 29.27 -10.19
N SER A 592 2.99 29.34 -8.87
CA SER A 592 3.17 30.58 -8.13
C SER A 592 4.52 30.58 -7.45
N THR A 593 5.34 31.60 -7.72
CA THR A 593 6.68 31.70 -7.12
C THR A 593 6.60 32.15 -5.67
N LEU A 594 7.38 31.49 -4.82
CA LEU A 594 7.65 31.87 -3.44
C LEU A 594 9.12 32.25 -3.27
N SER A 595 9.47 32.94 -2.19
CA SER A 595 10.87 33.24 -1.86
C SER A 595 11.74 31.98 -1.69
N THR A 596 11.11 30.85 -1.35
CA THR A 596 11.76 29.56 -1.06
C THR A 596 11.41 28.45 -2.05
N GLY A 597 10.75 28.74 -3.18
CA GLY A 597 10.34 27.70 -4.11
C GLY A 597 9.10 28.04 -4.93
N LEU A 598 8.27 27.04 -5.23
CA LEU A 598 7.06 27.16 -6.05
C LEU A 598 5.89 26.42 -5.40
N ASN A 599 4.70 27.00 -5.47
CA ASN A 599 3.45 26.26 -5.32
C ASN A 599 2.93 25.89 -6.71
N VAL A 600 2.47 24.66 -6.87
CA VAL A 600 1.91 24.17 -8.13
C VAL A 600 0.54 23.57 -7.92
N SER A 601 -0.40 23.87 -8.81
CA SER A 601 -1.66 23.14 -8.91
C SER A 601 -1.84 22.59 -10.31
N VAL A 602 -2.35 21.37 -10.41
CA VAL A 602 -2.69 20.69 -11.65
C VAL A 602 -4.19 20.44 -11.62
N LEU A 603 -4.93 21.14 -12.48
CA LEU A 603 -6.34 20.91 -12.72
C LEU A 603 -6.49 20.11 -14.02
N MET A 604 -6.96 18.87 -13.97
CA MET A 604 -7.41 18.14 -15.15
C MET A 604 -8.89 18.38 -15.39
N THR A 605 -9.29 18.51 -16.66
CA THR A 605 -10.69 18.71 -17.04
C THR A 605 -11.13 17.75 -18.15
N GLY A 606 -12.38 17.29 -18.08
CA GLY A 606 -13.05 16.52 -19.11
C GLY A 606 -12.41 15.16 -19.38
N LYS A 607 -11.96 14.46 -18.34
CA LYS A 607 -11.45 13.09 -18.49
C LYS A 607 -12.56 12.16 -19.00
N THR A 608 -12.27 11.40 -20.07
CA THR A 608 -13.19 10.37 -20.57
C THR A 608 -13.12 9.13 -19.67
N THR A 609 -14.27 8.56 -19.29
CA THR A 609 -14.29 7.29 -18.55
C THR A 609 -13.70 6.18 -19.41
N THR A 610 -12.67 5.52 -18.89
CA THR A 610 -12.08 4.35 -19.54
C THR A 610 -11.66 3.29 -18.54
N ARG A 611 -11.71 2.04 -18.99
CA ARG A 611 -11.11 0.87 -18.35
C ARG A 611 -9.90 0.35 -19.13
N LEU A 612 -9.56 1.00 -20.25
CA LEU A 612 -8.31 0.70 -20.95
C LEU A 612 -7.15 1.09 -20.04
N PRO A 613 -6.09 0.26 -20.01
CA PRO A 613 -5.01 0.46 -19.06
C PRO A 613 -4.22 1.72 -19.36
N GLU A 614 -4.17 2.62 -18.39
CA GLU A 614 -3.53 3.92 -18.51
C GLU A 614 -2.92 4.41 -17.19
N SER A 615 -2.05 5.42 -17.28
CA SER A 615 -1.49 6.13 -16.14
C SER A 615 -1.34 7.62 -16.46
N LEU A 616 -1.63 8.46 -15.47
CA LEU A 616 -1.45 9.91 -15.47
C LEU A 616 -0.51 10.28 -14.33
N SER A 617 0.62 10.90 -14.65
CA SER A 617 1.60 11.26 -13.63
C SER A 617 2.14 12.68 -13.79
N TYR A 618 2.68 13.21 -12.70
CA TYR A 618 3.33 14.52 -12.62
C TYR A 618 4.76 14.35 -12.10
N GLY A 619 5.71 14.45 -13.02
CA GLY A 619 7.10 14.04 -12.89
C GLY A 619 8.11 15.15 -12.68
N HIS A 620 9.18 14.80 -11.98
CA HIS A 620 10.32 15.66 -11.70
C HIS A 620 11.63 14.92 -11.98
N THR A 621 12.41 15.46 -12.90
CA THR A 621 13.78 15.00 -13.21
C THR A 621 14.74 16.15 -12.89
N PRO A 622 15.07 16.41 -11.61
CA PRO A 622 15.94 17.53 -11.24
C PRO A 622 17.34 17.38 -11.82
N LEU A 623 17.98 18.52 -12.11
CA LEU A 623 19.37 18.54 -12.55
C LEU A 623 20.31 18.19 -11.38
N THR A 624 20.88 16.98 -11.43
CA THR A 624 21.77 16.45 -10.38
C THR A 624 23.25 16.77 -10.62
N THR A 625 23.66 16.94 -11.88
CA THR A 625 25.05 17.23 -12.26
C THR A 625 25.28 18.72 -12.51
N HIS A 626 26.48 19.20 -12.20
CA HIS A 626 26.96 20.49 -12.68
C HIS A 626 27.14 20.42 -14.18
N SER A 627 26.11 20.72 -14.96
CA SER A 627 26.37 21.12 -16.34
C SER A 627 27.21 22.39 -16.29
N ASN A 628 28.37 22.39 -16.95
CA ASN A 628 29.25 23.55 -17.08
C ASN A 628 28.48 24.68 -17.78
N ILE A 629 27.71 25.45 -17.02
CA ILE A 629 27.16 26.71 -17.49
C ILE A 629 28.35 27.68 -17.47
N ASN A 630 28.84 28.03 -18.67
CA ASN A 630 29.87 29.04 -18.92
C ASN A 630 29.37 30.44 -18.50
N THR A 631 29.14 30.66 -17.21
CA THR A 631 28.93 32.00 -16.66
C THR A 631 30.12 32.35 -15.81
N GLU A 632 30.86 33.39 -16.20
CA GLU A 632 32.05 33.98 -15.57
C GLU A 632 31.82 34.51 -14.14
N THR A 633 30.71 34.16 -13.50
CA THR A 633 30.40 34.55 -12.13
C THR A 633 30.70 33.39 -11.19
N SER A 634 31.55 33.64 -10.19
CA SER A 634 31.89 32.76 -9.08
C SER A 634 30.65 32.18 -8.39
N VAL A 635 30.17 31.03 -8.87
CA VAL A 635 29.15 30.22 -8.22
C VAL A 635 29.86 29.24 -7.30
N GLU A 636 29.48 29.23 -6.03
CA GLU A 636 29.96 28.29 -5.01
C GLU A 636 29.75 26.85 -5.52
N LYS A 637 30.83 26.09 -5.68
CA LYS A 637 30.79 24.78 -6.34
C LYS A 637 30.26 23.76 -5.35
N TRP A 638 29.01 23.34 -5.51
CA TRP A 638 28.42 22.26 -4.70
C TRP A 638 29.01 20.91 -5.09
N THR A 639 30.15 20.53 -4.51
CA THR A 639 30.83 19.26 -4.83
C THR A 639 30.17 18.03 -4.22
N GLU A 640 29.09 18.21 -3.46
CA GLU A 640 28.39 17.16 -2.75
C GLU A 640 27.38 16.43 -3.64
N ASP A 641 27.44 15.10 -3.65
CA ASP A 641 26.45 14.24 -4.29
C ASP A 641 25.09 14.38 -3.59
N LEU A 642 24.03 14.43 -4.38
CA LEU A 642 22.66 14.48 -3.87
C LEU A 642 22.07 13.08 -3.79
N ALA A 643 21.41 12.76 -2.68
CA ALA A 643 20.72 11.51 -2.44
C ALA A 643 19.21 11.73 -2.30
N TRP A 644 18.43 10.77 -2.82
CA TRP A 644 16.98 10.76 -2.70
C TRP A 644 16.56 10.22 -1.34
N SER A 645 15.49 10.79 -0.77
CA SER A 645 14.74 10.21 0.34
C SER A 645 13.24 10.31 0.07
N ILE A 646 12.50 9.33 0.59
CA ILE A 646 11.04 9.24 0.52
C ILE A 646 10.49 9.45 1.93
N SER A 647 9.64 10.45 2.11
CA SER A 647 9.02 10.72 3.41
C SER A 647 7.89 9.73 3.67
N LYS A 648 8.04 8.96 4.77
CA LYS A 648 7.02 8.01 5.24
C LYS A 648 6.95 8.07 6.76
N MET A 649 5.75 8.28 7.31
CA MET A 649 5.48 8.31 8.76
C MET A 649 6.50 9.13 9.59
N GLY A 650 6.96 10.27 9.07
CA GLY A 650 7.96 11.11 9.73
C GLY A 650 9.40 10.55 9.73
N GLN A 651 9.69 9.54 8.91
CA GLN A 651 11.05 9.06 8.60
C GLN A 651 11.41 9.34 7.13
N ASP A 652 12.70 9.54 6.88
CA ASP A 652 13.27 9.57 5.53
C ASP A 652 13.72 8.15 5.16
N ILE A 653 13.10 7.57 4.13
CA ILE A 653 13.43 6.24 3.61
C ILE A 653 14.30 6.35 2.37
N ASP A 654 15.40 5.62 2.36
CA ASP A 654 16.27 5.49 1.18
C ASP A 654 15.60 4.57 0.14
N PRO A 655 15.25 5.07 -1.07
CA PRO A 655 14.67 4.24 -2.12
C PRO A 655 15.63 3.18 -2.68
N CYS A 656 16.91 3.26 -2.35
CA CYS A 656 17.93 2.30 -2.79
C CYS A 656 18.11 1.11 -1.85
N ASP A 657 17.53 1.16 -0.64
CA ASP A 657 17.63 0.12 0.38
C ASP A 657 16.30 -0.63 0.53
N VAL A 658 15.77 -1.15 -0.59
CA VAL A 658 14.52 -1.92 -0.63
C VAL A 658 14.81 -3.37 -0.99
N VAL A 659 14.30 -4.30 -0.19
CA VAL A 659 14.48 -5.74 -0.39
C VAL A 659 13.91 -6.21 -1.74
N LEU A 660 14.50 -7.25 -2.33
CA LEU A 660 13.93 -7.92 -3.50
C LEU A 660 12.48 -8.37 -3.23
N ASN A 661 11.62 -8.25 -4.23
CA ASN A 661 10.17 -8.43 -4.17
C ASN A 661 9.44 -7.46 -3.21
N GLY A 662 10.14 -6.51 -2.61
CA GLY A 662 9.56 -5.32 -1.99
C GLY A 662 9.21 -4.25 -3.02
N SER A 663 8.58 -3.16 -2.58
CA SER A 663 8.11 -2.11 -3.49
C SER A 663 9.25 -1.16 -3.89
N GLN A 664 9.96 -1.50 -4.97
CA GLN A 664 11.20 -0.80 -5.39
C GLN A 664 10.95 0.39 -6.31
N TYR A 665 9.87 0.36 -7.11
CA TYR A 665 9.60 1.40 -8.11
C TYR A 665 8.37 2.24 -7.80
N VAL A 666 7.54 1.81 -6.84
CA VAL A 666 6.30 2.49 -6.49
C VAL A 666 6.23 2.63 -4.98
N HIS A 667 6.11 3.84 -4.46
CA HIS A 667 6.09 4.09 -3.02
C HIS A 667 4.89 4.96 -2.64
N GLY A 668 4.30 4.67 -1.48
CA GLY A 668 3.45 5.63 -0.80
C GLY A 668 4.28 6.72 -0.10
N VAL A 669 3.73 7.92 0.02
CA VAL A 669 4.35 9.07 0.70
C VAL A 669 3.36 9.78 1.62
N ASP A 670 3.84 10.21 2.78
CA ASP A 670 3.05 11.06 3.68
C ASP A 670 3.11 12.54 3.25
N THR A 671 4.28 13.05 2.84
CA THR A 671 4.47 14.44 2.41
C THR A 671 5.06 14.56 1.01
N GLY A 672 6.05 13.72 0.65
CA GLY A 672 6.70 13.76 -0.65
C GLY A 672 8.11 13.17 -0.63
N VAL A 673 8.97 13.67 -1.52
CA VAL A 673 10.34 13.21 -1.70
C VAL A 673 11.33 14.37 -1.55
N SER A 674 12.54 14.07 -1.09
CA SER A 674 13.62 15.04 -0.99
C SER A 674 14.84 14.55 -1.78
N LEU A 675 15.57 15.49 -2.38
CA LEU A 675 16.88 15.28 -2.98
C LEU A 675 17.88 16.17 -2.25
N ARG A 676 18.74 15.59 -1.42
CA ARG A 676 19.58 16.33 -0.47
C ARG A 676 21.04 15.96 -0.55
N SER A 677 21.89 16.94 -0.34
CA SER A 677 23.31 16.78 -0.03
C SER A 677 23.49 16.32 1.43
N PRO A 678 24.66 15.76 1.79
CA PRO A 678 25.03 15.51 3.19
C PRO A 678 24.88 16.74 4.10
N SER A 679 25.11 17.96 3.58
CA SER A 679 24.88 19.20 4.34
C SER A 679 23.40 19.59 4.49
N GLY A 680 22.46 18.77 4.03
CA GLY A 680 21.01 18.97 4.13
C GLY A 680 20.40 19.92 3.10
N LYS A 681 21.22 20.52 2.23
CA LYS A 681 20.77 21.43 1.18
C LYS A 681 20.35 20.65 -0.07
N GLY A 682 19.46 21.17 -0.90
CA GLY A 682 18.77 20.35 -1.88
C GLY A 682 17.43 20.88 -2.38
N LEU A 683 16.56 19.96 -2.77
CA LEU A 683 15.20 20.20 -3.23
C LEU A 683 14.23 19.27 -2.47
N GLN A 684 13.07 19.79 -2.06
CA GLN A 684 11.92 18.95 -1.73
C GLN A 684 10.87 19.10 -2.81
N LEU A 685 10.26 17.98 -3.16
CA LEU A 685 9.14 17.88 -4.08
C LEU A 685 8.01 17.28 -3.25
N LEU A 686 6.99 18.07 -2.92
CA LEU A 686 5.92 17.68 -2.00
C LEU A 686 4.59 17.51 -2.74
N SER A 687 3.74 16.61 -2.25
CA SER A 687 2.36 16.48 -2.71
C SER A 687 1.39 16.54 -1.55
N LEU A 688 0.41 17.45 -1.67
CA LEU A 688 -0.64 17.59 -0.67
C LEU A 688 -1.72 16.52 -0.88
N ASP A 689 -1.94 16.13 -2.13
CA ASP A 689 -3.17 15.44 -2.54
C ASP A 689 -2.91 14.08 -3.22
N VAL A 690 -1.69 13.83 -3.73
CA VAL A 690 -1.32 12.58 -4.43
C VAL A 690 -0.36 11.76 -3.55
N PRO A 691 -0.76 10.57 -3.09
CA PRO A 691 0.02 9.79 -2.12
C PRO A 691 1.06 8.86 -2.72
N THR A 692 1.08 8.65 -4.03
CA THR A 692 1.93 7.61 -4.65
C THR A 692 2.98 8.25 -5.55
N VAL A 693 4.23 7.80 -5.43
CA VAL A 693 5.35 8.21 -6.28
C VAL A 693 5.91 7.01 -7.05
N LEU A 694 6.19 7.23 -8.32
CA LEU A 694 6.82 6.29 -9.25
C LEU A 694 8.29 6.69 -9.43
N ILE A 695 9.17 5.70 -9.41
CA ILE A 695 10.62 5.89 -9.59
C ILE A 695 10.99 5.52 -11.03
N GLY A 696 11.67 6.45 -11.70
CA GLY A 696 12.34 6.21 -12.97
C GLY A 696 13.86 6.19 -12.80
N THR A 697 14.52 5.31 -13.54
CA THR A 697 15.99 5.17 -13.63
C THR A 697 16.47 5.40 -15.06
N GLU A 698 17.79 5.36 -15.27
CA GLU A 698 18.39 5.43 -16.60
C GLU A 698 17.92 4.30 -17.55
N ASP A 699 17.57 3.13 -17.01
CA ASP A 699 17.17 1.94 -17.77
C ASP A 699 15.71 1.50 -17.58
N HIS A 700 14.98 2.13 -16.66
CA HIS A 700 13.59 1.84 -16.34
C HIS A 700 12.76 3.13 -16.29
N MET A 701 11.73 3.19 -17.14
CA MET A 701 10.80 4.31 -17.15
C MET A 701 9.90 4.28 -15.90
N ASP A 702 9.64 5.43 -15.30
CA ASP A 702 8.67 5.57 -14.22
C ASP A 702 7.30 5.00 -14.63
N SER A 703 6.78 4.05 -13.85
CA SER A 703 5.65 3.19 -14.22
C SER A 703 4.87 2.75 -12.98
N PRO A 704 3.53 2.57 -13.06
CA PRO A 704 2.72 2.12 -11.92
C PRO A 704 2.89 0.64 -11.58
N PHE A 705 3.65 -0.14 -12.36
CA PHE A 705 3.94 -1.54 -12.04
C PHE A 705 4.97 -1.61 -10.88
N PRO A 706 4.59 -2.14 -9.70
CA PRO A 706 5.40 -2.04 -8.48
C PRO A 706 6.62 -2.95 -8.48
N VAL A 707 6.49 -4.12 -9.13
CA VAL A 707 7.43 -5.23 -9.08
C VAL A 707 7.13 -6.25 -10.18
N PRO A 708 8.08 -7.15 -10.49
CA PRO A 708 9.51 -6.95 -10.48
C PRO A 708 10.02 -6.71 -11.89
N LEU A 709 11.02 -5.84 -11.99
CA LEU A 709 11.85 -5.66 -13.17
C LEU A 709 13.31 -5.55 -12.69
N GLN A 710 13.84 -6.67 -12.17
CA GLN A 710 15.18 -6.79 -11.57
C GLN A 710 15.42 -5.88 -10.32
N PRO A 711 16.32 -6.27 -9.38
CA PRO A 711 16.66 -5.42 -8.25
C PRO A 711 17.06 -4.00 -8.68
N LEU A 712 16.52 -2.99 -8.00
CA LEU A 712 16.96 -1.61 -8.19
C LEU A 712 18.34 -1.40 -7.54
N GLU A 713 19.39 -1.58 -8.32
CA GLU A 713 20.77 -1.36 -7.88
C GLU A 713 21.19 0.10 -8.13
N CYS A 714 20.93 1.00 -7.19
CA CYS A 714 21.18 2.45 -7.37
C CYS A 714 22.60 2.84 -7.77
N SER A 715 23.60 2.02 -7.42
CA SER A 715 25.01 2.22 -7.81
C SER A 715 25.22 2.10 -9.34
N SER A 716 24.40 1.28 -10.00
CA SER A 716 24.44 1.01 -11.44
C SER A 716 23.26 1.62 -12.22
N ARG A 717 22.13 1.83 -11.55
CA ARG A 717 20.87 2.37 -12.07
C ARG A 717 20.55 3.66 -11.32
N LYS A 718 21.04 4.79 -11.81
CA LYS A 718 20.78 6.07 -11.15
C LYS A 718 19.28 6.37 -11.22
N ILE A 719 18.68 6.66 -10.07
CA ILE A 719 17.32 7.21 -10.02
C ILE A 719 17.34 8.59 -10.66
N THR A 720 16.62 8.75 -11.77
CA THR A 720 16.57 9.99 -12.53
C THR A 720 15.31 10.79 -12.25
N THR A 721 14.19 10.10 -11.98
CA THR A 721 12.86 10.72 -11.98
C THR A 721 12.04 10.26 -10.78
N MET A 722 11.33 11.22 -10.18
CA MET A 722 10.26 10.97 -9.21
C MET A 722 8.96 11.52 -9.78
N SER A 723 7.96 10.65 -9.98
CA SER A 723 6.68 11.02 -10.58
C SER A 723 5.51 10.73 -9.67
N TYR A 724 4.76 11.76 -9.28
CA TYR A 724 3.53 11.59 -8.54
C TYR A 724 2.46 10.97 -9.45
N ASN A 725 2.01 9.76 -9.10
CA ASN A 725 0.99 9.07 -9.88
C ASN A 725 -0.40 9.60 -9.51
N ILE A 726 -0.91 10.52 -10.32
CA ILE A 726 -2.23 11.13 -10.09
C ILE A 726 -3.31 10.07 -10.25
N TYR A 727 -3.21 9.23 -11.28
CA TYR A 727 -4.20 8.19 -11.54
C TYR A 727 -3.57 7.04 -12.32
N ASN A 728 -4.03 5.82 -12.09
CA ASN A 728 -3.85 4.71 -13.03
C ASN A 728 -5.02 3.71 -12.86
N ASN A 729 -5.06 2.64 -13.67
CA ASN A 729 -6.04 1.56 -13.54
C ASN A 729 -5.50 0.17 -13.86
N ILE A 730 -4.25 -0.13 -13.48
CA ILE A 730 -3.56 -1.36 -13.90
C ILE A 730 -4.00 -2.64 -13.16
N TRP A 731 -5.00 -2.57 -12.30
CA TRP A 731 -5.52 -3.71 -11.53
C TRP A 731 -6.83 -4.24 -12.10
N ASN A 732 -7.18 -5.45 -11.68
CA ASN A 732 -8.48 -6.09 -11.87
C ASN A 732 -8.95 -6.79 -10.59
N THR A 733 -8.44 -6.38 -9.42
CA THR A 733 -8.86 -6.88 -8.11
C THR A 733 -8.67 -5.75 -7.08
N ASN A 734 -9.54 -5.68 -6.08
CA ASN A 734 -9.49 -4.82 -4.89
C ASN A 734 -9.53 -3.30 -5.09
N PHE A 735 -9.37 -2.77 -6.31
CA PHE A 735 -9.39 -1.33 -6.57
C PHE A 735 -10.36 -0.95 -7.71
N ILE A 736 -10.62 0.34 -7.89
CA ILE A 736 -11.61 0.86 -8.84
C ILE A 736 -11.17 0.65 -10.30
N TYR A 737 -11.93 -0.08 -11.14
CA TYR A 737 -11.46 -0.54 -12.46
C TYR A 737 -11.45 0.53 -13.57
N TRP A 738 -12.24 1.60 -13.44
CA TRP A 738 -12.31 2.70 -14.40
C TRP A 738 -12.47 4.04 -13.70
N TYR A 739 -12.01 5.09 -14.36
CA TYR A 739 -12.21 6.46 -13.90
C TYR A 739 -12.35 7.38 -15.11
N PRO A 740 -13.15 8.46 -15.05
CA PRO A 740 -14.02 8.86 -13.95
C PRO A 740 -15.13 7.85 -13.66
N TYR A 741 -15.46 7.77 -12.38
CA TYR A 741 -16.51 6.90 -11.88
C TYR A 741 -17.87 7.59 -11.97
N GLU A 742 -17.99 8.76 -11.34
CA GLU A 742 -19.10 9.69 -11.51
C GLU A 742 -18.77 10.76 -12.57
N LYS A 743 -19.79 11.41 -13.12
CA LYS A 743 -19.58 12.47 -14.12
C LYS A 743 -18.78 13.64 -13.54
N GLU A 744 -19.00 13.94 -12.27
CA GLU A 744 -18.35 14.99 -11.50
C GLU A 744 -16.87 14.68 -11.23
N ASP A 745 -16.44 13.43 -11.41
CA ASP A 745 -15.04 13.00 -11.23
C ASP A 745 -14.21 13.23 -12.50
N ALA A 746 -14.83 13.71 -13.60
CA ALA A 746 -14.12 14.03 -14.84
C ALA A 746 -13.14 15.20 -14.70
N ASP A 747 -13.39 16.06 -13.71
CA ASP A 747 -12.54 17.18 -13.37
C ASP A 747 -11.92 16.93 -11.99
N PHE A 748 -10.61 17.07 -11.89
CA PHE A 748 -9.87 16.81 -10.65
C PHE A 748 -8.70 17.77 -10.50
N LYS A 749 -8.42 18.18 -9.26
CA LYS A 749 -7.31 19.08 -8.94
C LYS A 749 -6.38 18.44 -7.92
N ALA A 750 -5.08 18.52 -8.17
CA ALA A 750 -4.02 18.14 -7.23
C ALA A 750 -3.04 19.30 -7.01
N ARG A 751 -2.51 19.42 -5.79
CA ARG A 751 -1.55 20.45 -5.38
C ARG A 751 -0.21 19.84 -5.00
N PHE A 752 0.86 20.55 -5.38
CA PHE A 752 2.25 20.18 -5.17
C PHE A 752 3.04 21.40 -4.72
N GLU A 753 4.19 21.16 -4.09
CA GLU A 753 5.13 22.22 -3.73
C GLU A 753 6.55 21.80 -4.11
N ILE A 754 7.33 22.75 -4.62
CA ILE A 754 8.77 22.60 -4.81
C ILE A 754 9.43 23.54 -3.81
N LYS A 755 10.26 23.02 -2.90
CA LYS A 755 10.97 23.83 -1.90
C LYS A 755 12.48 23.71 -2.07
N PHE A 756 13.15 24.85 -2.14
CA PHE A 756 14.60 24.91 -2.07
C PHE A 756 15.05 24.72 -0.62
N LEU A 757 15.95 23.76 -0.40
CA LEU A 757 16.64 23.55 0.87
C LEU A 757 18.01 24.23 0.74
N ARG A 758 18.21 25.32 1.47
CA ARG A 758 19.33 26.25 1.25
C ARG A 758 20.27 26.32 2.43
#